data_AF-A0A0A1YZT8-F1
#
_entry.id   AF-A0A0A1YZT8-F1
#
_cell.length_a   1.000
_cell.length_b   1.000
_cell.length_c   1.000
_cell.angle_alpha   90.00
_cell.angle_beta   90.00
_cell.angle_gamma   90.00
#
_symmetry.space_group_name_H-M   'P 1'
#
loop_
_entity.id
_entity.type
_entity.pdbx_description
1 polymer ?
#
loop_
_entity_poly.entity_id
_entity_poly.type
_entity_poly.pdbx_seq_one_letter_code
_entity_poly.pdbx_strand_id
1 'polypeptide(L)'
;MKSQEGKNPLIVCITDVEYQALKSRFSATSTETVESMIVEHGYFGGKPFSIARFMEMGSRGRDSVSQRLPLLIRSLKPTLVIELGICFGLKDDFPIGSVGICQHSADYELQKVNKNEISNRTRTVQSDSITYARLISHSSSRKFDFEINGAVFACGDKVVNSSDLKDKILSAVPDAKCGDMESYPFGIACQNAGVPWVLIKGSSDDGVNKGDEFQVAAAENSVNFFESFVLSSEDLDSYFHPTYDVNFSKEINFDLISKEIFNNSTIDKAQYSTARDQYSIYKHPEMGDSWIIIYISKAHSIPEVIRSTLKELRHSPVRVDVCIASIGGINESQKKTYEGLLRKSRCQKFFVAEIGDFIFNRVVEKHTAISLISPPKNYVDQMIYRDNGDALVSSSYARAFIYKSDGQESKSRPISFILGQGGIGKTTFCLRLAEIINKRGSSERRMLLITKADILKNYSGEVIDSISKLYIEYAKNITGQMRPISHETFSLALSCGSIILMIDGIDEIESALGEKFKMHDFLESIGNLNESLNSCRVLMTSRDSNASRFIKTKGSETLFIKGFSATDIDDYTEKDEQEIKKKIKDFSAQIKNKDGLVNPYLLHVVRQFLISTKKEPWENQVIESERLKVNEPFDYCLARALLREIEKQSLHISVDDYYDLLNEIVVEQENSMDDEYFETYIEICLQKNGQTSPPRRASYLKFFLFENKNSSTSVSHPEYVSHILLNKLYSMFSKSDSAVTADAITVRSILGNARNENFGLIERLCSKLHKADASEIEIEHKVKFIFGELKKSGRNITSEKAIHELHAFMIEYWGPKTASERRSTIERIHTENIISGICILSDFPSIDFSDCTVEQSVFRNFQGFFNCKTNDSTRFIDCSFSNCSSSFKRENVRSEIFVNCSLDEGMRHLLHAGEDKRTETLLRSKSDVKQILKSMRQGLGFAPLSLNKIKAHSSLVSERSYEDFIDVMCKAGVLIAQDSLYKVSRDAEMDAIALCDEDHSQGLITSLVQMLGAN
;
A
#
# COMPACT_ATOMS: atom_id res chain seq x y z
N MET A 1 -8.85 0.11 33.41
CA MET A 1 -9.54 -0.92 34.22
C MET A 1 -10.93 -1.10 33.66
N LYS A 2 -11.20 -2.13 32.84
CA LYS A 2 -12.59 -2.58 32.70
C LYS A 2 -12.87 -3.35 33.99
N SER A 3 -13.69 -2.79 34.86
CA SER A 3 -14.39 -3.55 35.90
C SER A 3 -14.96 -4.81 35.24
N GLN A 4 -14.97 -5.93 35.94
CA GLN A 4 -15.68 -7.12 35.50
C GLN A 4 -17.18 -6.77 35.40
N GLU A 5 -17.59 -6.21 34.27
CA GLU A 5 -18.96 -5.82 33.96
C GLU A 5 -19.76 -7.08 33.66
N GLY A 6 -20.83 -7.28 34.43
CA GLY A 6 -21.99 -8.02 33.97
C GLY A 6 -22.59 -9.10 34.87
N LYS A 7 -22.39 -9.10 36.21
CA LYS A 7 -23.05 -10.07 37.12
C LYS A 7 -23.23 -9.60 38.60
N ASN A 8 -23.62 -8.35 38.85
CA ASN A 8 -24.01 -7.89 40.21
C ASN A 8 -25.53 -7.78 40.33
N PRO A 9 -26.11 -7.77 41.54
CA PRO A 9 -27.53 -7.52 41.72
C PRO A 9 -27.95 -6.13 41.23
N LEU A 10 -29.16 -6.03 40.71
CA LEU A 10 -29.77 -4.80 40.17
C LEU A 10 -30.88 -4.31 41.10
N ILE A 11 -30.80 -3.05 41.54
CA ILE A 11 -31.89 -2.37 42.24
C ILE A 11 -32.62 -1.48 41.23
N VAL A 12 -33.95 -1.57 41.22
CA VAL A 12 -34.82 -0.73 40.38
C VAL A 12 -35.74 0.13 41.23
N CYS A 13 -35.99 1.34 40.73
CA CYS A 13 -36.94 2.32 41.28
C CYS A 13 -37.64 3.05 40.13
N ILE A 14 -38.83 3.59 40.39
CA ILE A 14 -39.73 4.11 39.35
C ILE A 14 -39.91 5.63 39.48
N THR A 15 -40.12 6.12 40.69
CA THR A 15 -40.37 7.55 40.91
C THR A 15 -39.12 8.31 41.33
N ASP A 16 -39.15 9.64 41.20
CA ASP A 16 -38.10 10.53 41.72
C ASP A 16 -37.83 10.31 43.21
N VAL A 17 -38.91 10.18 43.99
CA VAL A 17 -38.83 10.05 45.45
C VAL A 17 -38.12 8.75 45.84
N GLU A 18 -38.46 7.65 45.19
CA GLU A 18 -37.82 6.34 45.40
C GLU A 18 -36.34 6.38 45.04
N TYR A 19 -36.01 6.97 43.89
CA TYR A 19 -34.64 7.11 43.45
C TYR A 19 -33.81 7.99 44.41
N GLN A 20 -34.35 9.11 44.90
CA GLN A 20 -33.63 9.96 45.86
C GLN A 20 -33.37 9.25 47.19
N ALA A 21 -34.34 8.50 47.71
CA ALA A 21 -34.18 7.72 48.95
C ALA A 21 -33.08 6.65 48.82
N LEU A 22 -32.95 6.04 47.64
CA LEU A 22 -31.88 5.08 47.35
C LEU A 22 -30.54 5.78 47.11
N LYS A 23 -30.55 6.88 46.36
CA LYS A 23 -29.35 7.62 45.94
C LYS A 23 -28.59 8.21 47.12
N SER A 24 -29.29 8.63 48.17
CA SER A 24 -28.68 9.14 49.41
C SER A 24 -27.80 8.11 50.13
N ARG A 25 -28.01 6.81 49.87
CA ARG A 25 -27.28 5.67 50.46
C ARG A 25 -26.39 4.92 49.46
N PHE A 26 -26.31 5.38 48.22
CA PHE A 26 -25.55 4.71 47.16
C PHE A 26 -24.31 5.49 46.74
N SER A 27 -23.15 4.83 46.83
CA SER A 27 -21.87 5.38 46.39
C SER A 27 -21.55 4.94 44.97
N ALA A 28 -21.95 5.74 43.97
CA ALA A 28 -21.69 5.46 42.56
C ALA A 28 -20.18 5.51 42.24
N THR A 29 -19.67 4.49 41.57
CA THR A 29 -18.29 4.38 41.06
C THR A 29 -18.19 4.59 39.56
N SER A 30 -19.24 4.24 38.82
CA SER A 30 -19.34 4.46 37.38
C SER A 30 -20.79 4.53 36.94
N THR A 31 -21.00 5.09 35.76
CA THR A 31 -22.32 5.24 35.14
C THR A 31 -22.21 4.83 33.69
N GLU A 32 -23.18 4.07 33.20
CA GLU A 32 -23.28 3.70 31.80
C GLU A 32 -24.70 3.93 31.28
N THR A 33 -24.83 3.99 29.95
CA THR A 33 -26.14 4.04 29.29
C THR A 33 -26.41 2.70 28.63
N VAL A 34 -27.38 1.97 29.15
CA VAL A 34 -27.80 0.66 28.66
C VAL A 34 -29.19 0.80 28.07
N GLU A 35 -29.34 0.52 26.77
CA GLU A 35 -30.66 0.55 26.11
C GLU A 35 -31.38 1.90 26.28
N SER A 36 -30.63 3.01 26.26
CA SER A 36 -31.11 4.39 26.54
C SER A 36 -31.56 4.66 27.98
N MET A 37 -31.26 3.78 28.93
CA MET A 37 -31.44 4.01 30.37
C MET A 37 -30.10 4.27 31.04
N ILE A 38 -30.09 5.17 32.01
CA ILE A 38 -28.92 5.43 32.84
C ILE A 38 -28.86 4.33 33.92
N VAL A 39 -27.74 3.62 33.95
CA VAL A 39 -27.43 2.60 34.96
C VAL A 39 -26.23 3.07 35.75
N GLU A 40 -26.34 3.08 37.06
CA GLU A 40 -25.27 3.47 37.97
C GLU A 40 -24.72 2.26 38.71
N HIS A 41 -23.41 2.05 38.63
CA HIS A 41 -22.71 1.01 39.36
C HIS A 41 -22.02 1.61 40.56
N GLY A 42 -22.02 0.89 41.69
CA GLY A 42 -21.51 1.44 42.93
C GLY A 42 -21.75 0.53 44.10
N TYR A 43 -21.74 1.11 45.29
CA TYR A 43 -21.90 0.38 46.55
C TYR A 43 -23.14 0.83 47.32
N PHE A 44 -23.93 -0.14 47.76
CA PHE A 44 -25.06 0.02 48.70
C PHE A 44 -24.80 -0.87 49.91
N GLY A 45 -24.83 -0.32 51.13
CA GLY A 45 -24.49 -1.07 52.35
C GLY A 45 -23.11 -1.75 52.30
N GLY A 46 -22.15 -1.16 51.56
CA GLY A 46 -20.80 -1.71 51.38
C GLY A 46 -20.65 -2.85 50.35
N LYS A 47 -21.74 -3.28 49.69
CA LYS A 47 -21.70 -4.34 48.66
C LYS A 47 -21.96 -3.79 47.25
N PRO A 48 -21.44 -4.40 46.17
CA PRO A 48 -21.54 -3.85 44.82
C PRO A 48 -22.93 -4.09 44.18
N PHE A 49 -23.62 -3.01 43.82
CA PHE A 49 -24.92 -3.05 43.14
C PHE A 49 -24.92 -2.19 41.87
N SER A 50 -25.82 -2.52 40.95
CA SER A 50 -26.25 -1.62 39.88
C SER A 50 -27.61 -1.03 40.24
N ILE A 51 -27.84 0.24 39.90
CA ILE A 51 -29.14 0.90 40.07
C ILE A 51 -29.64 1.35 38.70
N ALA A 52 -30.91 1.06 38.41
CA ALA A 52 -31.61 1.60 37.26
C ALA A 52 -32.89 2.31 37.71
N ARG A 53 -33.15 3.47 37.10
CA ARG A 53 -34.36 4.23 37.33
C ARG A 53 -35.24 4.19 36.08
N PHE A 54 -36.53 3.93 36.29
CA PHE A 54 -37.56 4.01 35.27
C PHE A 54 -38.21 5.40 35.28
N MET A 55 -38.84 5.80 34.17
CA MET A 55 -39.36 7.17 34.02
C MET A 55 -40.90 7.23 33.96
N GLU A 56 -41.56 6.08 33.86
CA GLU A 56 -43.03 5.98 33.74
C GLU A 56 -43.59 4.96 34.73
N MET A 57 -44.60 5.36 35.49
CA MET A 57 -45.41 4.47 36.34
C MET A 57 -46.39 3.64 35.51
N GLY A 58 -46.79 2.49 36.03
CA GLY A 58 -47.69 1.55 35.39
C GLY A 58 -47.00 0.59 34.43
N SER A 59 -47.80 -0.21 33.73
CA SER A 59 -47.32 -1.31 32.89
C SER A 59 -47.32 -1.04 31.39
N ARG A 60 -47.93 0.06 30.92
CA ARG A 60 -48.20 0.30 29.49
C ARG A 60 -47.30 1.32 28.81
N GLY A 61 -46.54 2.09 29.57
CA GLY A 61 -45.63 3.12 29.07
C GLY A 61 -44.44 2.56 28.30
N ARG A 62 -43.82 3.37 27.44
CA ARG A 62 -42.60 2.98 26.69
C ARG A 62 -41.40 2.82 27.63
N ASP A 63 -41.34 3.62 28.69
CA ASP A 63 -40.30 3.58 29.71
C ASP A 63 -40.77 2.88 31.00
N SER A 64 -41.87 2.13 30.91
CA SER A 64 -42.38 1.30 32.00
C SER A 64 -41.51 0.08 32.27
N VAL A 65 -41.68 -0.48 33.49
CA VAL A 65 -41.01 -1.69 33.94
C VAL A 65 -41.20 -2.86 32.97
N SER A 66 -42.41 -3.01 32.39
CA SER A 66 -42.74 -4.13 31.50
C SER A 66 -41.91 -4.14 30.20
N GLN A 67 -41.53 -2.98 29.68
CA GLN A 67 -40.81 -2.84 28.42
C GLN A 67 -39.30 -2.80 28.62
N ARG A 68 -38.85 -2.10 29.66
CA ARG A 68 -37.45 -1.74 29.85
C ARG A 68 -36.67 -2.75 30.69
N LEU A 69 -37.30 -3.33 31.71
CA LEU A 69 -36.61 -4.28 32.59
C LEU A 69 -36.10 -5.53 31.85
N PRO A 70 -36.84 -6.15 30.91
CA PRO A 70 -36.31 -7.28 30.14
C PRO A 70 -35.04 -6.95 29.35
N LEU A 71 -34.93 -5.72 28.82
CA LEU A 71 -33.75 -5.25 28.09
C LEU A 71 -32.56 -5.05 29.02
N LEU A 72 -32.79 -4.46 30.20
CA LEU A 72 -31.77 -4.32 31.23
C LEU A 72 -31.29 -5.68 31.73
N ILE A 73 -32.19 -6.63 32.02
CA ILE A 73 -31.81 -7.99 32.45
C ILE A 73 -30.97 -8.68 31.38
N ARG A 74 -31.36 -8.56 30.10
CA ARG A 74 -30.60 -9.16 28.99
C ARG A 74 -29.18 -8.58 28.86
N SER A 75 -29.03 -7.28 29.06
CA SER A 75 -27.78 -6.56 28.88
C SER A 75 -26.85 -6.71 30.09
N LEU A 76 -27.38 -6.47 31.29
CA LEU A 76 -26.64 -6.48 32.54
C LEU A 76 -26.45 -7.88 33.13
N LYS A 77 -27.34 -8.83 32.79
CA LYS A 77 -27.38 -10.20 33.34
C LYS A 77 -27.26 -10.24 34.87
N PRO A 78 -28.12 -9.52 35.61
CA PRO A 78 -28.04 -9.45 37.06
C PRO A 78 -28.29 -10.83 37.70
N THR A 79 -27.68 -11.03 38.87
CA THR A 79 -27.80 -12.25 39.67
C THR A 79 -29.04 -12.26 40.57
N LEU A 80 -29.59 -11.08 40.85
CA LEU A 80 -30.79 -10.82 41.64
C LEU A 80 -31.35 -9.45 41.22
N VAL A 81 -32.67 -9.30 41.12
CA VAL A 81 -33.32 -8.00 40.85
C VAL A 81 -34.19 -7.60 42.05
N ILE A 82 -34.03 -6.37 42.52
CA ILE A 82 -34.73 -5.83 43.69
C ILE A 82 -35.51 -4.60 43.26
N GLU A 83 -36.82 -4.56 43.53
CA GLU A 83 -37.60 -3.33 43.42
C GLU A 83 -37.81 -2.72 44.80
N LEU A 84 -37.39 -1.46 44.95
CA LEU A 84 -37.65 -0.64 46.13
C LEU A 84 -38.57 0.50 45.74
N GLY A 85 -39.66 0.68 46.50
CA GLY A 85 -40.62 1.72 46.13
C GLY A 85 -41.66 2.08 47.19
N ILE A 86 -42.76 2.64 46.71
CA ILE A 86 -43.94 3.00 47.51
C ILE A 86 -45.21 2.29 47.01
N CYS A 87 -46.14 2.03 47.92
CA CYS A 87 -47.43 1.41 47.66
C CYS A 87 -48.55 2.12 48.45
N PHE A 88 -49.79 1.70 48.24
CA PHE A 88 -50.93 2.13 49.05
C PHE A 88 -51.49 0.98 49.88
N GLY A 89 -52.02 1.28 51.07
CA GLY A 89 -52.62 0.31 51.98
C GLY A 89 -54.04 -0.09 51.56
N LEU A 90 -54.32 -1.40 51.55
CA LEU A 90 -55.64 -1.95 51.28
C LEU A 90 -56.42 -2.31 52.56
N LYS A 91 -55.73 -2.64 53.64
CA LYS A 91 -56.30 -3.12 54.90
C LYS A 91 -55.83 -2.28 56.09
N ASP A 92 -56.62 -2.26 57.15
CA ASP A 92 -56.32 -1.50 58.37
C ASP A 92 -55.08 -2.01 59.12
N ASP A 93 -54.70 -3.27 58.91
CA ASP A 93 -53.48 -3.89 59.45
C ASP A 93 -52.22 -3.58 58.62
N PHE A 94 -52.31 -2.62 57.69
CA PHE A 94 -51.19 -2.09 56.92
C PHE A 94 -51.28 -0.55 56.80
N PRO A 95 -51.07 0.17 57.93
CA PRO A 95 -51.19 1.62 57.98
C PRO A 95 -50.11 2.35 57.14
N ILE A 96 -50.31 3.65 56.94
CA ILE A 96 -49.32 4.52 56.27
C ILE A 96 -47.98 4.45 57.01
N GLY A 97 -46.89 4.33 56.26
CA GLY A 97 -45.53 4.18 56.76
C GLY A 97 -45.06 2.72 56.92
N SER A 98 -45.97 1.74 56.94
CA SER A 98 -45.62 0.31 57.01
C SER A 98 -44.91 -0.17 55.74
N VAL A 99 -44.00 -1.13 55.87
CA VAL A 99 -43.23 -1.73 54.77
C VAL A 99 -43.75 -3.13 54.45
N GLY A 100 -44.09 -3.35 53.19
CA GLY A 100 -44.55 -4.63 52.66
C GLY A 100 -43.41 -5.35 51.93
N ILE A 101 -43.14 -6.59 52.32
CA ILE A 101 -42.28 -7.51 51.56
C ILE A 101 -43.19 -8.38 50.71
N CYS A 102 -43.07 -8.28 49.39
CA CYS A 102 -43.93 -9.02 48.48
C CYS A 102 -43.66 -10.52 48.57
N GLN A 103 -44.68 -11.30 48.90
CA GLN A 103 -44.68 -12.76 48.74
C GLN A 103 -45.24 -13.15 47.37
N HIS A 104 -46.39 -12.55 47.02
CA HIS A 104 -47.07 -12.70 45.74
C HIS A 104 -47.58 -11.34 45.28
N SER A 105 -47.51 -11.11 43.98
CA SER A 105 -48.17 -9.99 43.31
C SER A 105 -49.29 -10.52 42.42
N ALA A 106 -50.45 -9.87 42.46
CA ALA A 106 -51.67 -10.28 41.77
C ALA A 106 -52.20 -9.16 40.86
N ASP A 107 -52.39 -9.46 39.58
CA ASP A 107 -53.02 -8.54 38.61
C ASP A 107 -54.53 -8.47 38.83
N TYR A 108 -55.05 -7.31 39.25
CA TYR A 108 -56.49 -7.10 39.45
C TYR A 108 -57.21 -6.53 38.21
N GLU A 109 -56.47 -6.16 37.15
CA GLU A 109 -57.01 -5.51 35.96
C GLU A 109 -57.68 -6.48 34.98
N LEU A 110 -57.24 -7.74 34.97
CA LEU A 110 -57.75 -8.73 34.01
C LEU A 110 -59.16 -9.18 34.39
N GLN A 111 -60.15 -8.75 33.61
CA GLN A 111 -61.57 -9.03 33.86
C GLN A 111 -62.30 -9.49 32.60
N LYS A 112 -63.32 -10.34 32.75
CA LYS A 112 -64.33 -10.59 31.72
C LYS A 112 -65.60 -9.85 32.10
N VAL A 113 -65.93 -8.84 31.29
CA VAL A 113 -67.11 -7.97 31.47
C VAL A 113 -68.27 -8.52 30.63
N ASN A 114 -69.35 -8.94 31.29
CA ASN A 114 -70.63 -9.30 30.68
C ASN A 114 -71.66 -8.19 30.96
N LYS A 115 -72.83 -8.25 30.30
CA LYS A 115 -73.87 -7.21 30.39
C LYS A 115 -74.31 -6.88 31.84
N ASN A 116 -74.31 -7.88 32.73
CA ASN A 116 -74.77 -7.73 34.13
C ASN A 116 -73.74 -8.20 35.17
N GLU A 117 -72.53 -8.62 34.76
CA GLU A 117 -71.56 -9.25 35.66
C GLU A 117 -70.12 -8.96 35.22
N ILE A 118 -69.24 -8.68 36.18
CA ILE A 118 -67.80 -8.58 35.98
C ILE A 118 -67.17 -9.76 36.71
N SER A 119 -66.41 -10.59 35.98
CA SER A 119 -65.67 -11.72 36.55
C SER A 119 -64.17 -11.46 36.49
N ASN A 120 -63.50 -11.38 37.65
CA ASN A 120 -62.06 -11.18 37.75
C ASN A 120 -61.30 -12.45 37.30
N ARG A 121 -60.24 -12.27 36.53
CA ARG A 121 -59.34 -13.34 36.05
C ARG A 121 -57.93 -13.11 36.59
N THR A 122 -57.85 -12.91 37.90
CA THR A 122 -56.61 -12.59 38.62
C THR A 122 -55.49 -13.57 38.27
N ARG A 123 -54.30 -13.04 37.98
CA ARG A 123 -53.08 -13.82 37.79
C ARG A 123 -52.06 -13.42 38.84
N THR A 124 -51.24 -14.37 39.28
CA THR A 124 -50.26 -14.15 40.35
C THR A 124 -48.84 -14.47 39.90
N VAL A 125 -47.87 -13.76 40.45
CA VAL A 125 -46.45 -14.04 40.34
C VAL A 125 -45.81 -14.05 41.73
N GLN A 126 -44.88 -14.97 41.98
CA GLN A 126 -44.27 -15.19 43.30
C GLN A 126 -42.82 -14.69 43.31
N SER A 127 -42.42 -14.02 44.38
CA SER A 127 -41.03 -13.61 44.61
C SER A 127 -40.12 -14.81 44.90
N ASP A 128 -38.80 -14.60 44.86
CA ASP A 128 -37.85 -15.65 45.25
C ASP A 128 -38.07 -16.12 46.68
N SER A 129 -38.45 -17.40 46.85
CA SER A 129 -38.88 -17.95 48.16
C SER A 129 -37.77 -17.93 49.21
N ILE A 130 -36.51 -18.12 48.78
CA ILE A 130 -35.35 -18.17 49.69
C ILE A 130 -35.07 -16.77 50.21
N THR A 131 -34.98 -15.78 49.32
CA THR A 131 -34.69 -14.39 49.68
C THR A 131 -35.85 -13.78 50.46
N TYR A 132 -37.10 -14.10 50.10
CA TYR A 132 -38.29 -13.72 50.87
C TYR A 132 -38.23 -14.21 52.32
N ALA A 133 -37.98 -15.51 52.55
CA ALA A 133 -37.91 -16.08 53.89
C ALA A 133 -36.80 -15.41 54.73
N ARG A 134 -35.68 -15.06 54.11
CA ARG A 134 -34.57 -14.33 54.75
C ARG A 134 -34.98 -12.91 55.16
N LEU A 135 -35.68 -12.18 54.29
CA LEU A 135 -36.18 -10.84 54.60
C LEU A 135 -37.19 -10.86 55.76
N ILE A 136 -38.10 -11.84 55.79
CA ILE A 136 -39.07 -12.02 56.89
C ILE A 136 -38.38 -12.40 58.22
N SER A 137 -37.37 -13.26 58.16
CA SER A 137 -36.57 -13.59 59.35
C SER A 137 -35.83 -12.35 59.87
N HIS A 138 -35.27 -11.55 58.96
CA HIS A 138 -34.59 -10.30 59.30
C HIS A 138 -35.53 -9.28 59.95
N SER A 139 -36.74 -9.10 59.41
CA SER A 139 -37.73 -8.18 59.98
C SER A 139 -38.17 -8.59 61.39
N SER A 140 -38.20 -9.88 61.69
CA SER A 140 -38.51 -10.40 63.04
C SER A 140 -37.34 -10.27 64.02
N SER A 141 -36.10 -10.23 63.51
CA SER A 141 -34.87 -10.22 64.32
C SER A 141 -34.41 -8.83 64.76
N ARG A 142 -34.95 -7.76 64.16
CA ARG A 142 -34.56 -6.37 64.43
C ARG A 142 -35.79 -5.50 64.68
N LYS A 143 -35.59 -4.47 65.49
CA LYS A 143 -36.64 -3.48 65.77
C LYS A 143 -36.50 -2.30 64.81
N PHE A 144 -37.60 -1.94 64.15
CA PHE A 144 -37.72 -0.76 63.30
C PHE A 144 -38.81 0.16 63.86
N ASP A 145 -38.77 1.45 63.52
CA ASP A 145 -39.75 2.45 63.96
C ASP A 145 -41.09 2.39 63.16
N PHE A 146 -41.18 1.44 62.24
CA PHE A 146 -42.32 1.17 61.38
C PHE A 146 -42.58 -0.34 61.28
N GLU A 147 -43.81 -0.73 60.96
CA GLU A 147 -44.19 -2.14 60.83
C GLU A 147 -43.68 -2.74 59.52
N ILE A 148 -43.24 -3.99 59.55
CA ILE A 148 -42.75 -4.71 58.37
C ILE A 148 -43.46 -6.05 58.26
N ASN A 149 -44.22 -6.23 57.19
CA ASN A 149 -45.09 -7.39 57.01
C ASN A 149 -44.83 -8.07 55.66
N GLY A 150 -44.93 -9.41 55.64
CA GLY A 150 -45.13 -10.14 54.39
C GLY A 150 -46.50 -9.81 53.81
N ALA A 151 -46.56 -9.49 52.52
CA ALA A 151 -47.77 -8.98 51.88
C ALA A 151 -48.02 -9.61 50.50
N VAL A 152 -49.31 -9.80 50.20
CA VAL A 152 -49.80 -9.96 48.83
C VAL A 152 -50.07 -8.57 48.27
N PHE A 153 -49.51 -8.27 47.10
CA PHE A 153 -49.66 -7.00 46.40
C PHE A 153 -50.75 -7.13 45.33
N ALA A 154 -51.68 -6.19 45.28
CA ALA A 154 -52.61 -6.05 44.15
C ALA A 154 -52.08 -4.99 43.17
N CYS A 155 -51.75 -5.41 41.95
CA CYS A 155 -51.14 -4.57 40.93
C CYS A 155 -52.14 -4.22 39.83
N GLY A 156 -52.15 -2.97 39.39
CA GLY A 156 -52.92 -2.52 38.24
C GLY A 156 -52.53 -1.13 37.76
N ASP A 157 -52.97 -0.71 36.58
CA ASP A 157 -52.50 0.54 35.96
C ASP A 157 -53.18 1.81 36.51
N LYS A 158 -54.14 1.68 37.42
CA LYS A 158 -54.88 2.82 37.97
C LYS A 158 -54.20 3.36 39.22
N VAL A 159 -54.09 4.69 39.27
CA VAL A 159 -53.87 5.40 40.55
C VAL A 159 -55.17 5.30 41.36
N VAL A 160 -55.16 4.51 42.43
CA VAL A 160 -56.32 4.28 43.28
C VAL A 160 -56.51 5.45 44.25
N ASN A 161 -57.65 6.13 44.15
CA ASN A 161 -58.05 7.22 45.04
C ASN A 161 -59.59 7.21 45.22
N SER A 162 -60.14 6.05 45.58
CA SER A 162 -61.58 5.81 45.65
C SER A 162 -61.88 4.61 46.54
N SER A 163 -62.75 4.80 47.53
CA SER A 163 -63.25 3.71 48.39
C SER A 163 -63.90 2.59 47.57
N ASP A 164 -64.74 2.94 46.60
CA ASP A 164 -65.45 1.96 45.76
C ASP A 164 -64.47 1.11 44.92
N LEU A 165 -63.40 1.73 44.41
CA LEU A 165 -62.39 1.00 43.67
C LEU A 165 -61.54 0.13 44.60
N LYS A 166 -61.18 0.63 45.78
CA LYS A 166 -60.47 -0.12 46.82
C LYS A 166 -61.24 -1.39 47.21
N ASP A 167 -62.55 -1.28 47.43
CA ASP A 167 -63.43 -2.42 47.76
C ASP A 167 -63.51 -3.43 46.61
N LYS A 168 -63.53 -2.95 45.36
CA LYS A 168 -63.48 -3.83 44.17
C LYS A 168 -62.14 -4.55 44.04
N ILE A 169 -61.02 -3.90 44.35
CA ILE A 169 -59.69 -4.52 44.34
C ILE A 169 -59.61 -5.60 45.42
N LEU A 170 -60.08 -5.31 46.65
CA LEU A 170 -60.16 -6.31 47.72
C LEU A 170 -61.08 -7.48 47.37
N SER A 171 -62.18 -7.23 46.65
CA SER A 171 -63.05 -8.29 46.16
C SER A 171 -62.37 -9.17 45.10
N ALA A 172 -61.47 -8.58 44.29
CA ALA A 172 -60.71 -9.28 43.25
C ALA A 172 -59.50 -10.05 43.81
N VAL A 173 -58.86 -9.51 44.84
CA VAL A 173 -57.68 -10.07 45.51
C VAL A 173 -57.86 -9.97 47.03
N PRO A 174 -58.64 -10.88 47.66
CA PRO A 174 -58.98 -10.79 49.09
C PRO A 174 -57.80 -10.78 50.05
N ASP A 175 -56.69 -11.42 49.66
CA ASP A 175 -55.49 -11.52 50.50
C ASP A 175 -54.58 -10.29 50.39
N ALA A 176 -54.82 -9.39 49.44
CA ALA A 176 -53.98 -8.21 49.23
C ALA A 176 -53.97 -7.29 50.45
N LYS A 177 -52.76 -6.96 50.94
CA LYS A 177 -52.56 -6.00 52.04
C LYS A 177 -52.28 -4.59 51.53
N CYS A 178 -51.70 -4.50 50.35
CA CYS A 178 -51.34 -3.27 49.68
C CYS A 178 -51.49 -3.41 48.17
N GLY A 179 -51.46 -2.29 47.45
CA GLY A 179 -51.44 -2.27 46.00
C GLY A 179 -50.47 -1.26 45.41
N ASP A 180 -50.14 -1.47 44.14
CA ASP A 180 -49.23 -0.62 43.37
C ASP A 180 -49.55 -0.70 41.86
N MET A 181 -48.62 -0.19 41.03
CA MET A 181 -48.76 -0.13 39.59
C MET A 181 -47.73 -0.98 38.82
N GLU A 182 -46.79 -1.65 39.49
CA GLU A 182 -45.63 -2.28 38.85
C GLU A 182 -45.28 -3.69 39.38
N SER A 183 -45.77 -4.13 40.55
CA SER A 183 -45.28 -5.36 41.17
C SER A 183 -45.51 -6.62 40.33
N TYR A 184 -46.63 -6.68 39.60
CA TYR A 184 -46.95 -7.81 38.73
C TYR A 184 -46.08 -7.87 37.47
N PRO A 185 -46.02 -6.83 36.61
CA PRO A 185 -45.15 -6.84 35.44
C PRO A 185 -43.66 -6.95 35.78
N PHE A 186 -43.22 -6.40 36.92
CA PHE A 186 -41.86 -6.59 37.46
C PHE A 186 -41.53 -8.07 37.67
N GLY A 187 -42.37 -8.77 38.46
CA GLY A 187 -42.17 -10.18 38.76
C GLY A 187 -42.22 -11.06 37.51
N ILE A 188 -43.11 -10.76 36.56
CA ILE A 188 -43.20 -11.49 35.27
C ILE A 188 -41.93 -11.31 34.44
N ALA A 189 -41.38 -10.08 34.36
CA ALA A 189 -40.15 -9.83 33.62
C ALA A 189 -38.96 -10.63 34.18
N CYS A 190 -38.81 -10.65 35.51
CA CYS A 190 -37.76 -11.43 36.17
C CYS A 190 -37.96 -12.93 36.04
N GLN A 191 -39.18 -13.43 36.23
CA GLN A 191 -39.51 -14.86 36.11
C GLN A 191 -39.25 -15.38 34.69
N ASN A 192 -39.65 -14.62 33.66
CA ASN A 192 -39.40 -14.99 32.26
C ASN A 192 -37.90 -15.04 31.92
N ALA A 193 -37.10 -14.20 32.58
CA ALA A 193 -35.65 -14.19 32.43
C ALA A 193 -34.93 -15.24 33.29
N GLY A 194 -35.64 -15.94 34.19
CA GLY A 194 -35.07 -16.90 35.12
C GLY A 194 -34.16 -16.27 36.18
N VAL A 195 -34.36 -14.99 36.51
CA VAL A 195 -33.56 -14.27 37.52
C VAL A 195 -34.36 -14.16 38.81
N PRO A 196 -33.77 -14.51 39.98
CA PRO A 196 -34.41 -14.29 41.28
C PRO A 196 -34.80 -12.83 41.49
N TRP A 197 -35.93 -12.58 42.14
CA TRP A 197 -36.41 -11.22 42.40
C TRP A 197 -37.10 -11.06 43.74
N VAL A 198 -37.05 -9.84 44.28
CA VAL A 198 -37.78 -9.42 45.49
C VAL A 198 -38.31 -8.00 45.32
N LEU A 199 -39.41 -7.69 46.00
CA LEU A 199 -40.04 -6.37 45.98
C LEU A 199 -40.37 -5.92 47.40
N ILE A 200 -39.98 -4.70 47.73
CA ILE A 200 -40.13 -4.11 49.06
C ILE A 200 -40.66 -2.69 48.88
N LYS A 201 -41.85 -2.41 49.41
CA LYS A 201 -42.48 -1.08 49.26
C LYS A 201 -43.06 -0.55 50.56
N GLY A 202 -42.92 0.75 50.80
CA GLY A 202 -43.51 1.45 51.93
C GLY A 202 -44.90 2.01 51.59
N SER A 203 -45.83 1.97 52.54
CA SER A 203 -47.18 2.52 52.39
C SER A 203 -47.14 4.05 52.45
N SER A 204 -47.54 4.71 51.37
CA SER A 204 -47.58 6.17 51.25
C SER A 204 -48.98 6.77 51.40
N ASP A 205 -50.02 5.98 51.21
CA ASP A 205 -51.42 6.40 51.33
C ASP A 205 -52.34 5.18 51.59
N ASP A 206 -53.64 5.42 51.79
CA ASP A 206 -54.67 4.40 52.07
C ASP A 206 -55.54 4.04 50.86
N GLY A 207 -55.21 4.50 49.66
CA GLY A 207 -55.97 4.33 48.43
C GLY A 207 -57.25 5.16 48.31
N VAL A 208 -57.55 6.06 49.27
CA VAL A 208 -58.77 6.89 49.29
C VAL A 208 -58.47 8.37 49.54
N ASN A 209 -57.45 8.68 50.34
CA ASN A 209 -57.04 10.02 50.73
C ASN A 209 -55.65 10.31 50.17
N LYS A 210 -55.50 10.25 48.84
CA LYS A 210 -54.18 10.33 48.21
C LYS A 210 -53.58 11.74 48.31
N GLY A 211 -52.42 11.85 48.94
CA GLY A 211 -51.57 13.04 48.98
C GLY A 211 -50.07 12.69 48.86
N ASP A 212 -49.22 13.67 48.59
CA ASP A 212 -47.77 13.45 48.36
C ASP A 212 -46.94 13.46 49.66
N GLU A 213 -47.55 13.83 50.79
CA GLU A 213 -46.90 14.17 52.06
C GLU A 213 -46.12 12.99 52.70
N PHE A 214 -46.53 11.75 52.45
CA PHE A 214 -45.89 10.56 53.04
C PHE A 214 -45.02 9.75 52.06
N GLN A 215 -44.93 10.15 50.78
CA GLN A 215 -44.16 9.39 49.79
C GLN A 215 -42.67 9.29 50.15
N VAL A 216 -42.08 10.39 50.65
CA VAL A 216 -40.67 10.43 51.06
C VAL A 216 -40.43 9.49 52.24
N ALA A 217 -41.29 9.55 53.26
CA ALA A 217 -41.18 8.68 54.44
C ALA A 217 -41.34 7.19 54.07
N ALA A 218 -42.29 6.88 53.19
CA ALA A 218 -42.53 5.52 52.71
C ALA A 218 -41.33 4.96 51.92
N ALA A 219 -40.76 5.75 51.00
CA ALA A 219 -39.58 5.36 50.24
C ALA A 219 -38.34 5.21 51.15
N GLU A 220 -38.15 6.12 52.11
CA GLU A 220 -37.08 6.03 53.10
C GLU A 220 -37.20 4.78 53.97
N ASN A 221 -38.41 4.42 54.42
CA ASN A 221 -38.63 3.20 55.22
C ASN A 221 -38.28 1.92 54.44
N SER A 222 -38.66 1.82 53.16
CA SER A 222 -38.34 0.64 52.33
C SER A 222 -36.84 0.51 52.08
N VAL A 223 -36.16 1.61 51.78
CA VAL A 223 -34.70 1.64 51.58
C VAL A 223 -33.94 1.36 52.89
N ASN A 224 -34.37 1.95 54.02
CA ASN A 224 -33.77 1.73 55.34
C ASN A 224 -33.83 0.26 55.77
N PHE A 225 -34.98 -0.38 55.54
CA PHE A 225 -35.13 -1.81 55.84
C PHE A 225 -34.16 -2.65 55.00
N PHE A 226 -34.11 -2.41 53.69
CA PHE A 226 -33.24 -3.16 52.80
C PHE A 226 -31.75 -2.91 53.07
N GLU A 227 -31.35 -1.67 53.37
CA GLU A 227 -29.98 -1.34 53.79
C GLU A 227 -29.58 -2.11 55.05
N SER A 228 -30.46 -2.12 56.06
CA SER A 228 -30.21 -2.90 57.28
C SER A 228 -30.04 -4.39 57.01
N PHE A 229 -30.74 -4.95 56.00
CA PHE A 229 -30.61 -6.34 55.60
C PHE A 229 -29.29 -6.61 54.87
N VAL A 230 -28.86 -5.71 53.99
CA VAL A 230 -27.58 -5.81 53.27
C VAL A 230 -26.40 -5.76 54.25
N LEU A 231 -26.47 -4.89 55.28
CA LEU A 231 -25.45 -4.74 56.30
C LEU A 231 -25.37 -5.92 57.29
N SER A 232 -26.44 -6.69 57.47
CA SER A 232 -26.51 -7.77 58.47
C SER A 232 -26.26 -9.17 57.91
N SER A 233 -26.24 -9.34 56.60
CA SER A 233 -26.25 -10.65 55.95
C SER A 233 -24.89 -11.03 55.35
N GLU A 234 -24.29 -12.12 55.85
CA GLU A 234 -23.20 -12.87 55.18
C GLU A 234 -23.73 -13.65 53.94
N ASP A 235 -25.05 -13.70 53.73
CA ASP A 235 -25.72 -14.69 52.86
C ASP A 235 -26.25 -14.15 51.52
N LEU A 236 -26.17 -12.83 51.28
CA LEU A 236 -26.28 -12.28 49.92
C LEU A 236 -25.00 -12.51 49.11
N ASP A 237 -23.92 -12.98 49.72
CA ASP A 237 -22.60 -13.18 49.10
C ASP A 237 -22.66 -14.13 47.90
N SER A 238 -23.62 -15.08 47.87
CA SER A 238 -23.85 -15.97 46.73
C SER A 238 -24.31 -15.24 45.46
N TYR A 239 -24.84 -14.02 45.59
CA TYR A 239 -25.31 -13.20 44.47
C TYR A 239 -24.25 -12.19 44.00
N PHE A 240 -23.09 -12.07 44.65
CA PHE A 240 -22.01 -11.18 44.23
C PHE A 240 -20.84 -11.97 43.64
N HIS A 241 -20.29 -11.52 42.52
CA HIS A 241 -19.09 -12.13 41.95
C HIS A 241 -17.83 -11.67 42.69
N PRO A 242 -16.83 -12.54 42.93
CA PRO A 242 -15.58 -12.15 43.57
C PRO A 242 -14.79 -11.15 42.71
N THR A 243 -14.59 -9.93 43.24
CA THR A 243 -13.75 -8.90 42.62
C THR A 243 -12.28 -9.18 42.90
N TYR A 244 -11.43 -9.17 41.87
CA TYR A 244 -9.99 -9.33 42.02
C TYR A 244 -9.24 -8.08 41.57
N ASP A 245 -8.33 -7.58 42.39
CA ASP A 245 -7.34 -6.55 41.98
C ASP A 245 -6.54 -7.02 40.77
N VAL A 246 -6.17 -8.31 40.74
CA VAL A 246 -5.54 -8.98 39.60
C VAL A 246 -6.06 -10.41 39.48
N ASN A 247 -6.37 -10.86 38.27
CA ASN A 247 -6.74 -12.24 37.99
C ASN A 247 -6.17 -12.67 36.63
N PHE A 248 -4.93 -13.13 36.65
CA PHE A 248 -4.20 -13.59 35.50
C PHE A 248 -4.27 -15.11 35.41
N SER A 249 -5.04 -15.59 34.44
CA SER A 249 -5.38 -17.01 34.30
C SER A 249 -4.38 -17.84 33.52
N LYS A 250 -3.31 -17.24 32.99
CA LYS A 250 -2.34 -17.94 32.14
C LYS A 250 -1.11 -18.34 32.95
N GLU A 251 -0.60 -19.52 32.65
CA GLU A 251 0.52 -20.10 33.37
C GLU A 251 1.82 -19.35 33.00
N ILE A 252 2.50 -18.79 34.00
CA ILE A 252 3.81 -18.15 33.86
C ILE A 252 4.80 -18.94 34.71
N ASN A 253 5.91 -19.34 34.10
CA ASN A 253 6.98 -20.04 34.80
C ASN A 253 7.89 -19.04 35.54
N PHE A 254 7.47 -18.62 36.74
CA PHE A 254 8.24 -17.69 37.58
C PHE A 254 9.58 -18.26 38.09
N ASP A 255 9.76 -19.59 38.06
CA ASP A 255 11.04 -20.21 38.43
C ASP A 255 12.15 -19.76 37.48
N LEU A 256 11.89 -19.77 36.17
CA LEU A 256 12.90 -19.42 35.16
C LEU A 256 13.34 -17.96 35.27
N ILE A 257 12.37 -17.05 35.44
CA ILE A 257 12.63 -15.63 35.66
C ILE A 257 13.51 -15.43 36.90
N SER A 258 13.18 -16.11 38.00
CA SER A 258 13.91 -15.97 39.25
C SER A 258 15.33 -16.54 39.15
N LYS A 259 15.54 -17.64 38.41
CA LYS A 259 16.87 -18.22 38.16
C LYS A 259 17.76 -17.25 37.41
N GLU A 260 17.18 -16.51 36.48
CA GLU A 260 17.86 -15.50 35.69
C GLU A 260 18.19 -14.24 36.51
N ILE A 261 17.27 -13.80 37.37
CA ILE A 261 17.49 -12.63 38.26
C ILE A 261 18.54 -12.90 39.32
N PHE A 262 18.52 -14.09 39.93
CA PHE A 262 19.47 -14.49 40.96
C PHE A 262 20.78 -15.06 40.40
N ASN A 263 20.84 -15.32 39.08
CA ASN A 263 21.93 -16.01 38.42
C ASN A 263 22.33 -17.32 39.14
N ASN A 264 21.31 -18.10 39.53
CA ASN A 264 21.48 -19.34 40.30
C ASN A 264 20.47 -20.41 39.83
N SER A 265 20.86 -21.67 39.83
CA SER A 265 20.02 -22.80 39.39
C SER A 265 19.07 -23.30 40.49
N THR A 266 19.39 -23.09 41.76
CA THR A 266 18.57 -23.49 42.91
C THR A 266 17.88 -22.28 43.53
N ILE A 267 16.60 -22.42 43.87
CA ILE A 267 15.81 -21.35 44.48
C ILE A 267 14.88 -21.93 45.54
N ASP A 268 14.87 -21.28 46.70
CA ASP A 268 13.87 -21.53 47.74
C ASP A 268 12.59 -20.75 47.39
N LYS A 269 11.46 -21.47 47.28
CA LYS A 269 10.17 -20.90 46.88
C LYS A 269 9.02 -21.39 47.76
N ALA A 270 8.08 -20.50 48.03
CA ALA A 270 6.80 -20.80 48.66
C ALA A 270 5.67 -20.41 47.71
N GLN A 271 4.73 -21.32 47.47
CA GLN A 271 3.55 -21.06 46.65
C GLN A 271 2.30 -21.03 47.53
N TYR A 272 1.45 -20.04 47.28
CA TYR A 272 0.21 -19.83 47.99
C TYR A 272 -0.92 -19.83 46.97
N SER A 273 -1.90 -20.71 47.16
CA SER A 273 -3.07 -20.82 46.30
C SER A 273 -4.30 -21.05 47.15
N THR A 274 -5.22 -20.08 47.12
CA THR A 274 -6.52 -20.14 47.77
C THR A 274 -7.61 -19.84 46.75
N ALA A 275 -8.89 -19.96 47.15
CA ALA A 275 -10.00 -19.55 46.29
C ALA A 275 -9.90 -18.08 45.86
N ARG A 276 -9.29 -17.21 46.70
CA ARG A 276 -9.21 -15.76 46.51
C ARG A 276 -7.86 -15.29 45.93
N ASP A 277 -6.74 -15.85 46.37
CA ASP A 277 -5.41 -15.36 46.02
C ASP A 277 -4.50 -16.49 45.52
N GLN A 278 -3.68 -16.19 44.52
CA GLN A 278 -2.62 -17.04 43.98
C GLN A 278 -1.35 -16.20 43.80
N TYR A 279 -0.33 -16.49 44.60
CA TYR A 279 0.95 -15.81 44.56
C TYR A 279 2.08 -16.74 45.00
N SER A 280 3.32 -16.34 44.71
CA SER A 280 4.50 -17.11 45.08
C SER A 280 5.63 -16.20 45.51
N ILE A 281 6.43 -16.68 46.46
CA ILE A 281 7.55 -15.96 47.05
C ILE A 281 8.82 -16.73 46.73
N TYR A 282 9.80 -16.06 46.15
CA TYR A 282 11.11 -16.62 45.83
C TYR A 282 12.17 -15.89 46.65
N LYS A 283 13.01 -16.66 47.35
CA LYS A 283 14.06 -16.11 48.21
C LYS A 283 15.41 -16.19 47.52
N HIS A 284 16.25 -15.18 47.76
CA HIS A 284 17.60 -15.19 47.22
C HIS A 284 18.41 -16.36 47.83
N PRO A 285 19.12 -17.16 47.02
CA PRO A 285 19.77 -18.40 47.49
C PRO A 285 20.77 -18.18 48.64
N GLU A 286 21.48 -17.06 48.63
CA GLU A 286 22.50 -16.73 49.64
C GLU A 286 22.00 -15.79 50.73
N MET A 287 20.97 -14.97 50.45
CA MET A 287 20.51 -13.91 51.36
C MET A 287 19.19 -14.24 52.06
N GLY A 288 18.55 -15.35 51.68
CA GLY A 288 17.31 -15.86 52.27
C GLY A 288 16.21 -14.80 52.31
N ASP A 289 15.59 -14.63 53.48
CA ASP A 289 14.52 -13.66 53.74
C ASP A 289 14.95 -12.19 53.56
N SER A 290 16.25 -11.90 53.41
CA SER A 290 16.74 -10.52 53.24
C SER A 290 16.50 -9.97 51.84
N TRP A 291 16.39 -10.82 50.80
CA TRP A 291 15.98 -10.43 49.45
C TRP A 291 14.96 -11.43 48.89
N ILE A 292 13.73 -10.97 48.72
CA ILE A 292 12.64 -11.77 48.18
C ILE A 292 12.02 -11.15 46.92
N ILE A 293 11.42 -12.01 46.09
CA ILE A 293 10.57 -11.64 44.96
C ILE A 293 9.17 -12.21 45.20
N ILE A 294 8.13 -11.37 45.11
CA ILE A 294 6.73 -11.75 45.23
C ILE A 294 6.10 -11.69 43.83
N TYR A 295 5.66 -12.84 43.31
CA TYR A 295 4.90 -12.91 42.06
C TYR A 295 3.41 -13.09 42.37
N ILE A 296 2.57 -12.19 41.87
CA ILE A 296 1.13 -12.21 42.12
C ILE A 296 0.40 -12.49 40.80
N SER A 297 -0.23 -13.65 40.68
CA SER A 297 -1.03 -14.02 39.50
C SER A 297 -2.53 -13.82 39.73
N LYS A 298 -3.01 -13.99 40.96
CA LYS A 298 -4.41 -13.73 41.33
C LYS A 298 -4.44 -13.10 42.71
N ALA A 299 -5.16 -12.00 42.90
CA ALA A 299 -5.32 -11.39 44.22
C ALA A 299 -6.66 -10.66 44.29
N HIS A 300 -7.43 -10.94 45.34
CA HIS A 300 -8.58 -10.12 45.71
C HIS A 300 -8.11 -8.72 46.15
N SER A 301 -7.02 -8.66 46.91
CA SER A 301 -6.36 -7.41 47.29
C SER A 301 -4.83 -7.55 47.24
N ILE A 302 -4.18 -6.87 46.29
CA ILE A 302 -2.71 -6.82 46.21
C ILE A 302 -2.10 -6.23 47.50
N PRO A 303 -2.64 -5.13 48.08
CA PRO A 303 -2.20 -4.61 49.38
C PRO A 303 -2.18 -5.66 50.50
N GLU A 304 -3.22 -6.50 50.60
CA GLU A 304 -3.28 -7.53 51.64
C GLU A 304 -2.27 -8.64 51.40
N VAL A 305 -2.10 -9.12 50.16
CA VAL A 305 -1.07 -10.11 49.82
C VAL A 305 0.33 -9.62 50.21
N ILE A 306 0.64 -8.33 49.96
CA ILE A 306 1.91 -7.74 50.37
C ILE A 306 2.02 -7.70 51.91
N ARG A 307 0.97 -7.27 52.62
CA ARG A 307 0.99 -7.18 54.09
C ARG A 307 1.12 -8.54 54.76
N SER A 308 0.35 -9.54 54.33
CA SER A 308 0.38 -10.90 54.89
C SER A 308 1.75 -11.52 54.70
N THR A 309 2.30 -11.43 53.49
CA THR A 309 3.64 -11.91 53.16
C THR A 309 4.69 -11.29 54.09
N LEU A 310 4.68 -9.97 54.28
CA LEU A 310 5.67 -9.29 55.11
C LEU A 310 5.54 -9.62 56.61
N LYS A 311 4.34 -9.96 57.08
CA LYS A 311 4.10 -10.38 58.48
C LYS A 311 4.61 -11.80 58.75
N GLU A 312 4.59 -12.70 57.77
CA GLU A 312 5.04 -14.08 57.92
C GLU A 312 6.58 -14.21 57.96
N LEU A 313 7.32 -13.21 57.49
CA LEU A 313 8.79 -13.21 57.49
C LEU A 313 9.34 -13.04 58.90
N ARG A 314 10.40 -13.80 59.23
CA ARG A 314 11.04 -13.77 60.56
C ARG A 314 11.70 -12.41 60.86
N HIS A 315 12.21 -11.75 59.82
CA HIS A 315 12.89 -10.46 59.89
C HIS A 315 12.44 -9.56 58.73
N SER A 316 12.52 -8.25 58.91
CA SER A 316 12.18 -7.29 57.84
C SER A 316 13.16 -7.43 56.66
N PRO A 317 12.68 -7.67 55.42
CA PRO A 317 13.55 -7.85 54.27
C PRO A 317 14.28 -6.55 53.90
N VAL A 318 15.57 -6.66 53.55
CA VAL A 318 16.37 -5.52 53.05
C VAL A 318 15.88 -5.11 51.66
N ARG A 319 15.52 -6.09 50.81
CA ARG A 319 15.01 -5.88 49.46
C ARG A 319 13.77 -6.69 49.14
N VAL A 320 12.75 -6.04 48.56
CA VAL A 320 11.53 -6.71 48.08
C VAL A 320 11.20 -6.27 46.67
N ASP A 321 11.13 -7.24 45.75
CA ASP A 321 10.70 -7.02 44.38
C ASP A 321 9.29 -7.63 44.22
N VAL A 322 8.31 -6.87 43.73
CA VAL A 322 6.93 -7.31 43.54
C VAL A 322 6.60 -7.28 42.06
N CYS A 323 6.31 -8.44 41.48
CA CYS A 323 5.90 -8.63 40.11
C CYS A 323 4.41 -8.98 40.05
N ILE A 324 3.64 -8.14 39.38
CA ILE A 324 2.19 -8.30 39.25
C ILE A 324 1.89 -8.76 37.83
N ALA A 325 1.33 -9.96 37.67
CA ALA A 325 0.93 -10.46 36.36
C ALA A 325 -0.36 -9.77 35.92
N SER A 326 -0.26 -8.66 35.19
CA SER A 326 -1.39 -7.91 34.65
C SER A 326 -1.13 -7.50 33.20
N ILE A 327 -2.20 -7.38 32.40
CA ILE A 327 -2.16 -6.88 31.00
C ILE A 327 -2.64 -5.41 30.93
N GLY A 328 -3.25 -4.90 32.00
CA GLY A 328 -4.01 -3.66 32.03
C GLY A 328 -3.29 -2.44 32.58
N GLY A 329 -2.00 -2.54 32.92
CA GLY A 329 -1.28 -1.49 33.62
C GLY A 329 -1.59 -1.45 35.11
N ILE A 330 -0.63 -1.01 35.91
CA ILE A 330 -0.86 -0.52 37.27
C ILE A 330 -0.80 1.00 37.20
N ASN A 331 -1.85 1.69 37.65
CA ASN A 331 -1.82 3.15 37.64
C ASN A 331 -0.84 3.69 38.71
N GLU A 332 -0.38 4.93 38.56
CA GLU A 332 0.60 5.51 39.50
C GLU A 332 0.11 5.55 40.95
N SER A 333 -1.19 5.75 41.19
CA SER A 333 -1.78 5.82 42.54
C SER A 333 -1.70 4.46 43.25
N GLN A 334 -2.04 3.39 42.55
CA GLN A 334 -1.90 2.01 43.02
C GLN A 334 -0.45 1.68 43.31
N LYS A 335 0.47 2.00 42.39
CA LYS A 335 1.91 1.80 42.58
C LYS A 335 2.43 2.52 43.82
N LYS A 336 2.09 3.80 44.00
CA LYS A 336 2.45 4.59 45.19
C LYS A 336 1.90 3.98 46.48
N THR A 337 0.70 3.40 46.42
CA THR A 337 0.10 2.69 47.56
C THR A 337 0.90 1.46 47.94
N TYR A 338 1.26 0.62 46.96
CA TYR A 338 2.04 -0.61 47.18
C TYR A 338 3.44 -0.30 47.70
N GLU A 339 4.12 0.68 47.10
CA GLU A 339 5.42 1.16 47.57
C GLU A 339 5.34 1.76 48.98
N GLY A 340 4.25 2.48 49.29
CA GLY A 340 4.00 3.02 50.64
C GLY A 340 3.89 1.93 51.72
N LEU A 341 3.33 0.76 51.39
CA LEU A 341 3.29 -0.38 52.30
C LEU A 341 4.69 -0.95 52.56
N LEU A 342 5.49 -1.10 51.52
CA LEU A 342 6.87 -1.60 51.63
C LEU A 342 7.75 -0.66 52.46
N ARG A 343 7.58 0.66 52.31
CA ARG A 343 8.26 1.67 53.14
C ARG A 343 7.88 1.56 54.62
N LYS A 344 6.59 1.41 54.93
CA LYS A 344 6.10 1.27 56.32
C LYS A 344 6.66 0.03 57.01
N SER A 345 6.95 -1.02 56.26
CA SER A 345 7.55 -2.28 56.76
C SER A 345 9.08 -2.23 56.90
N ARG A 346 9.70 -1.05 56.86
CA ARG A 346 11.17 -0.82 57.00
C ARG A 346 12.02 -1.47 55.91
N CYS A 347 11.46 -1.77 54.74
CA CYS A 347 12.23 -2.27 53.61
C CYS A 347 13.10 -1.16 53.02
N GLN A 348 14.41 -1.41 52.84
CA GLN A 348 15.37 -0.40 52.38
C GLN A 348 15.31 -0.18 50.86
N LYS A 349 15.11 -1.25 50.09
CA LYS A 349 15.03 -1.22 48.62
C LYS A 349 13.82 -2.01 48.15
N PHE A 350 13.00 -1.42 47.30
CA PHE A 350 11.88 -2.14 46.71
C PHE A 350 11.65 -1.76 45.26
N PHE A 351 10.98 -2.64 44.53
CA PHE A 351 10.59 -2.42 43.16
C PHE A 351 9.26 -3.11 42.89
N VAL A 352 8.26 -2.32 42.50
CA VAL A 352 6.91 -2.82 42.20
C VAL A 352 6.62 -2.50 40.74
N ALA A 353 6.33 -3.53 39.96
CA ALA A 353 6.08 -3.39 38.54
C ALA A 353 5.11 -4.47 38.03
N GLU A 354 4.46 -4.18 36.91
CA GLU A 354 3.78 -5.22 36.16
C GLU A 354 4.80 -6.14 35.47
N ILE A 355 4.36 -7.33 35.06
CA ILE A 355 5.26 -8.36 34.53
C ILE A 355 6.16 -7.88 33.37
N GLY A 356 5.66 -7.04 32.47
CA GLY A 356 6.45 -6.46 31.39
C GLY A 356 7.61 -5.62 31.93
N ASP A 357 7.30 -4.51 32.59
CA ASP A 357 8.32 -3.61 33.15
C ASP A 357 9.23 -4.33 34.15
N PHE A 358 8.72 -5.33 34.86
CA PHE A 358 9.50 -6.14 35.78
C PHE A 358 10.58 -6.95 35.08
N ILE A 359 10.22 -7.69 34.03
CA ILE A 359 11.16 -8.49 33.24
C ILE A 359 12.16 -7.56 32.54
N PHE A 360 11.71 -6.41 32.04
CA PHE A 360 12.60 -5.44 31.42
C PHE A 360 13.71 -4.97 32.39
N ASN A 361 13.33 -4.41 33.54
CA ASN A 361 14.26 -3.83 34.52
C ASN A 361 15.14 -4.88 35.22
N ARG A 362 14.61 -6.09 35.44
CA ARG A 362 15.32 -7.14 36.20
C ARG A 362 16.17 -8.06 35.34
N VAL A 363 15.75 -8.32 34.09
CA VAL A 363 16.42 -9.24 33.18
C VAL A 363 16.93 -8.53 31.94
N VAL A 364 16.05 -7.95 31.12
CA VAL A 364 16.41 -7.50 29.77
C VAL A 364 17.46 -6.40 29.79
N GLU A 365 17.24 -5.35 30.57
CA GLU A 365 18.11 -4.18 30.66
C GLU A 365 19.56 -4.58 30.95
N LYS A 366 19.74 -5.58 31.83
CA LYS A 366 21.03 -6.07 32.31
C LYS A 366 21.72 -7.09 31.42
N HIS A 367 21.02 -7.73 30.47
CA HIS A 367 21.58 -8.86 29.69
C HIS A 367 21.64 -8.58 28.19
N THR A 368 21.23 -7.40 27.76
CA THR A 368 21.27 -7.01 26.35
C THR A 368 22.02 -5.69 26.23
N ALA A 369 22.87 -5.56 25.22
CA ALA A 369 23.55 -4.30 24.94
C ALA A 369 22.63 -3.36 24.17
N ILE A 370 22.77 -2.05 24.37
CA ILE A 370 22.14 -1.07 23.48
C ILE A 370 22.95 -1.08 22.18
N SER A 371 22.45 -1.77 21.15
CA SER A 371 23.04 -1.70 19.82
C SER A 371 22.71 -0.34 19.22
N LEU A 372 23.64 0.62 19.36
CA LEU A 372 23.53 1.98 18.83
C LEU A 372 24.15 2.06 17.44
N ILE A 373 23.64 1.30 16.48
CA ILE A 373 23.98 1.54 15.08
C ILE A 373 23.19 2.77 14.65
N SER A 374 23.89 3.88 14.37
CA SER A 374 23.26 5.09 13.86
C SER A 374 22.98 4.93 12.36
N PRO A 375 21.86 5.48 11.85
CA PRO A 375 21.59 5.49 10.42
C PRO A 375 22.64 6.33 9.66
N PRO A 376 22.75 6.16 8.32
CA PRO A 376 23.67 6.93 7.50
C PRO A 376 23.46 8.45 7.62
N LYS A 377 24.52 9.23 7.38
CA LYS A 377 24.53 10.71 7.53
C LYS A 377 23.43 11.46 6.74
N ASN A 378 23.04 10.90 5.59
CA ASN A 378 22.00 11.43 4.70
C ASN A 378 20.74 10.54 4.72
N TYR A 379 20.38 10.03 5.88
CA TYR A 379 19.14 9.29 6.05
C TYR A 379 17.92 10.17 5.77
N VAL A 380 16.97 9.63 5.01
CA VAL A 380 15.66 10.25 4.77
C VAL A 380 14.58 9.37 5.38
N ASP A 381 13.65 10.00 6.11
CA ASP A 381 12.51 9.34 6.75
C ASP A 381 11.43 9.05 5.70
N GLN A 382 11.55 7.91 5.03
CA GLN A 382 10.63 7.50 3.96
C GLN A 382 9.21 7.25 4.49
N MET A 383 8.22 7.57 3.66
CA MET A 383 6.82 7.22 3.90
C MET A 383 6.62 5.69 3.84
N ILE A 384 5.81 5.19 4.78
CA ILE A 384 5.32 3.83 4.79
C ILE A 384 3.87 3.82 4.31
N TYR A 385 3.54 2.89 3.42
CA TYR A 385 2.19 2.75 2.87
C TYR A 385 1.51 1.50 3.42
N ARG A 386 0.23 1.62 3.77
CA ARG A 386 -0.66 0.49 4.02
C ARG A 386 -1.25 -0.02 2.70
N ASP A 387 -1.80 -1.23 2.74
CA ASP A 387 -2.44 -1.88 1.58
C ASP A 387 -3.63 -1.07 1.01
N ASN A 388 -4.34 -0.33 1.88
CA ASN A 388 -5.43 0.55 1.49
C ASN A 388 -4.96 1.90 0.90
N GLY A 389 -3.65 2.13 0.78
CA GLY A 389 -3.06 3.37 0.26
C GLY A 389 -2.74 4.43 1.31
N ASP A 390 -3.11 4.25 2.58
CA ASP A 390 -2.80 5.21 3.64
C ASP A 390 -1.28 5.32 3.84
N ALA A 391 -0.77 6.55 3.90
CA ALA A 391 0.65 6.82 4.09
C ALA A 391 0.93 7.34 5.50
N LEU A 392 1.96 6.82 6.14
CA LEU A 392 2.40 7.16 7.49
C LEU A 392 3.89 7.46 7.48
N VAL A 393 4.32 8.49 8.21
CA VAL A 393 5.74 8.75 8.45
C VAL A 393 6.31 7.65 9.36
N SER A 394 7.56 7.19 9.13
CA SER A 394 8.11 6.04 9.87
C SER A 394 8.14 6.24 11.38
N SER A 395 8.48 7.46 11.83
CA SER A 395 8.54 7.83 13.23
C SER A 395 7.17 7.79 13.92
N SER A 396 6.08 8.01 13.19
CA SER A 396 4.71 7.88 13.70
C SER A 396 4.31 6.43 13.83
N TYR A 397 4.62 5.61 12.81
CA TYR A 397 4.42 4.16 12.87
C TYR A 397 5.20 3.52 14.02
N ALA A 398 6.47 3.91 14.22
CA ALA A 398 7.30 3.47 15.33
C ALA A 398 6.57 3.61 16.67
N ARG A 399 6.01 4.79 16.93
CA ARG A 399 5.28 5.08 18.18
C ARG A 399 4.04 4.21 18.31
N ALA A 400 3.25 4.08 17.24
CA ALA A 400 2.03 3.26 17.26
C ALA A 400 2.32 1.76 17.43
N PHE A 401 3.43 1.26 16.87
CA PHE A 401 3.83 -0.14 16.99
C PHE A 401 4.25 -0.50 18.42
N ILE A 402 4.93 0.43 19.10
CA ILE A 402 5.42 0.28 20.47
C ILE A 402 4.29 0.50 21.48
N TYR A 403 3.55 1.60 21.36
CA TYR A 403 2.55 2.03 22.32
C TYR A 403 1.16 1.78 21.76
N LYS A 404 0.33 1.02 22.48
CA LYS A 404 -1.10 0.90 22.17
C LYS A 404 -1.67 2.32 22.09
N SER A 405 -2.28 2.69 20.96
CA SER A 405 -2.93 3.99 20.80
C SER A 405 -3.98 4.17 21.91
N ASP A 406 -3.86 5.26 22.66
CA ASP A 406 -4.85 5.68 23.65
C ASP A 406 -6.25 5.66 23.01
N GLY A 407 -7.13 4.77 23.50
CA GLY A 407 -8.57 4.86 23.26
C GLY A 407 -9.15 4.20 22.00
N GLN A 408 -8.37 3.54 21.12
CA GLN A 408 -8.97 2.75 20.03
C GLN A 408 -8.88 1.24 20.27
N GLU A 409 -10.04 0.58 20.32
CA GLU A 409 -10.25 -0.87 20.46
C GLU A 409 -9.76 -1.69 19.24
N SER A 410 -8.66 -1.30 18.59
CA SER A 410 -8.03 -2.17 17.60
C SER A 410 -7.14 -3.20 18.32
N LYS A 411 -7.41 -4.49 18.12
CA LYS A 411 -6.51 -5.58 18.53
C LYS A 411 -5.18 -5.37 17.79
N SER A 412 -4.19 -4.78 18.46
CA SER A 412 -2.84 -4.62 17.91
C SER A 412 -2.33 -5.98 17.44
N ARG A 413 -1.87 -6.03 16.20
CA ARG A 413 -1.40 -7.26 15.56
C ARG A 413 0.03 -7.58 16.06
N PRO A 414 0.35 -8.83 16.44
CA PRO A 414 1.67 -9.18 16.96
C PRO A 414 2.78 -9.12 15.91
N ILE A 415 2.45 -9.32 14.63
CA ILE A 415 3.41 -9.37 13.54
C ILE A 415 3.21 -8.16 12.64
N SER A 416 4.30 -7.52 12.22
CA SER A 416 4.27 -6.50 11.18
C SER A 416 5.33 -6.79 10.11
N PHE A 417 4.90 -6.81 8.86
CA PHE A 417 5.76 -6.99 7.70
C PHE A 417 6.00 -5.66 7.01
N ILE A 418 7.28 -5.31 6.83
CA ILE A 418 7.71 -4.19 5.98
C ILE A 418 8.24 -4.75 4.67
N LEU A 419 7.46 -4.55 3.60
CA LEU A 419 7.75 -5.05 2.27
C LEU A 419 8.29 -3.94 1.38
N GLY A 420 9.10 -4.34 0.41
CA GLY A 420 9.58 -3.44 -0.64
C GLY A 420 10.72 -4.05 -1.43
N GLN A 421 11.04 -3.46 -2.57
CA GLN A 421 12.06 -3.99 -3.47
C GLN A 421 13.47 -4.01 -2.87
N GLY A 422 14.40 -4.71 -3.54
CA GLY A 422 15.82 -4.67 -3.20
C GLY A 422 16.37 -3.24 -3.26
N GLY A 423 17.20 -2.84 -2.29
CA GLY A 423 17.80 -1.49 -2.27
C GLY A 423 16.88 -0.35 -1.80
N ILE A 424 15.60 -0.61 -1.56
CA ILE A 424 14.60 0.43 -1.25
C ILE A 424 14.77 1.14 0.11
N GLY A 425 15.70 0.68 0.95
CA GLY A 425 15.97 1.28 2.27
C GLY A 425 15.33 0.57 3.47
N LYS A 426 14.87 -0.69 3.33
CA LYS A 426 14.33 -1.49 4.46
C LYS A 426 15.31 -1.64 5.64
N THR A 427 16.57 -1.99 5.36
CA THR A 427 17.61 -2.06 6.41
C THR A 427 17.82 -0.71 7.08
N THR A 428 17.87 0.37 6.30
CA THR A 428 18.06 1.72 6.84
C THR A 428 16.87 2.17 7.71
N PHE A 429 15.66 1.78 7.31
CA PHE A 429 14.45 1.91 8.11
C PHE A 429 14.54 1.16 9.44
N CYS A 430 14.97 -0.11 9.42
CA CYS A 430 15.19 -0.92 10.62
C CYS A 430 16.17 -0.26 11.59
N LEU A 431 17.30 0.23 11.09
CA LEU A 431 18.31 0.94 11.89
C LEU A 431 17.73 2.19 12.56
N ARG A 432 16.97 3.00 11.81
CA ARG A 432 16.32 4.19 12.36
C ARG A 432 15.29 3.83 13.43
N LEU A 433 14.48 2.80 13.20
CA LEU A 433 13.47 2.37 14.14
C LEU A 433 14.10 1.82 15.43
N ALA A 434 15.15 1.00 15.31
CA ALA A 434 15.93 0.53 16.44
C ALA A 434 16.56 1.68 17.22
N GLU A 435 17.09 2.69 16.53
CA GLU A 435 17.62 3.90 17.16
C GLU A 435 16.55 4.69 17.93
N ILE A 436 15.37 4.93 17.33
CA ILE A 436 14.26 5.66 17.98
C ILE A 436 13.80 4.95 19.25
N ILE A 437 13.73 3.61 19.21
CA ILE A 437 13.28 2.79 20.33
C ILE A 437 14.35 2.76 21.42
N ASN A 438 15.58 2.40 21.06
CA ASN A 438 16.64 2.15 22.03
C ASN A 438 17.27 3.44 22.60
N LYS A 439 17.20 4.60 21.93
CA LYS A 439 17.70 5.89 22.46
C LYS A 439 16.78 6.55 23.49
N ARG A 440 15.50 6.15 23.58
CA ARG A 440 14.61 6.72 24.60
C ARG A 440 15.00 6.16 25.97
N GLY A 441 15.70 6.96 26.77
CA GLY A 441 16.06 6.62 28.15
C GLY A 441 14.88 6.32 29.09
N SER A 442 13.64 6.48 28.61
CA SER A 442 12.40 6.23 29.34
C SER A 442 11.54 5.08 28.76
N SER A 443 12.00 4.33 27.75
CA SER A 443 11.25 3.17 27.28
C SER A 443 11.63 1.93 28.07
N GLU A 444 10.68 1.35 28.81
CA GLU A 444 10.82 0.05 29.50
C GLU A 444 10.74 -1.14 28.52
N ARG A 445 11.31 -0.97 27.32
CA ARG A 445 11.30 -1.94 26.23
C ARG A 445 12.61 -1.89 25.47
N ARG A 446 13.02 -3.03 24.89
CA ARG A 446 14.23 -3.14 24.07
C ARG A 446 13.96 -3.75 22.72
N MET A 447 14.48 -3.13 21.66
CA MET A 447 14.46 -3.74 20.33
C MET A 447 15.71 -4.56 20.07
N LEU A 448 15.53 -5.83 19.72
CA LEU A 448 16.59 -6.72 19.24
C LEU A 448 16.50 -6.85 17.72
N LEU A 449 17.61 -6.61 17.03
CA LEU A 449 17.72 -6.74 15.58
C LEU A 449 18.48 -8.02 15.23
N ILE A 450 17.86 -8.89 14.41
CA ILE A 450 18.47 -10.08 13.84
C ILE A 450 18.59 -9.90 12.33
N THR A 451 19.76 -10.16 11.78
CA THR A 451 20.04 -10.15 10.33
C THR A 451 20.48 -11.52 9.84
N LYS A 452 20.54 -11.73 8.51
CA LYS A 452 21.11 -12.95 7.90
C LYS A 452 22.52 -13.27 8.42
N ALA A 453 23.38 -12.26 8.55
CA ALA A 453 24.77 -12.47 9.00
C ALA A 453 24.84 -12.99 10.44
N ASP A 454 23.92 -12.51 11.30
CA ASP A 454 23.86 -12.93 12.71
C ASP A 454 23.42 -14.38 12.88
N ILE A 455 22.71 -14.95 11.89
CA ILE A 455 22.30 -16.36 11.91
C ILE A 455 23.36 -17.25 11.28
N LEU A 456 23.90 -16.89 10.11
CA LEU A 456 24.78 -17.78 9.34
C LEU A 456 26.18 -17.96 9.92
N LYS A 457 26.67 -17.05 10.77
CA LYS A 457 28.06 -17.05 11.25
C LYS A 457 28.49 -18.36 11.93
N ASN A 458 27.63 -18.97 12.76
CA ASN A 458 27.86 -20.27 13.42
C ASN A 458 26.57 -21.10 13.48
N TYR A 459 25.81 -21.14 12.40
CA TYR A 459 24.56 -21.88 12.33
C TYR A 459 24.79 -23.38 12.61
N SER A 460 24.02 -23.99 13.51
CA SER A 460 24.26 -25.39 13.90
C SER A 460 23.65 -26.44 12.97
N GLY A 461 22.87 -26.05 11.95
CA GLY A 461 22.19 -26.99 11.05
C GLY A 461 20.81 -27.47 11.52
N GLU A 462 20.36 -26.97 12.68
CA GLU A 462 19.07 -27.30 13.31
C GLU A 462 17.89 -26.67 12.57
N VAL A 463 16.74 -27.37 12.53
CA VAL A 463 15.54 -26.82 11.87
C VAL A 463 14.97 -25.66 12.68
N ILE A 464 14.79 -24.51 12.03
CA ILE A 464 14.15 -23.32 12.59
C ILE A 464 12.67 -23.33 12.20
N ASP A 465 11.82 -23.69 13.16
CA ASP A 465 10.35 -23.74 13.05
C ASP A 465 9.65 -22.82 14.07
N SER A 466 10.42 -22.06 14.86
CA SER A 466 9.88 -21.20 15.92
C SER A 466 10.80 -20.03 16.22
N ILE A 467 10.22 -18.95 16.74
CA ILE A 467 10.97 -17.75 17.11
C ILE A 467 12.00 -18.00 18.22
N SER A 468 11.73 -18.93 19.13
CA SER A 468 12.66 -19.33 20.18
C SER A 468 13.90 -20.03 19.60
N LYS A 469 13.73 -20.92 18.60
CA LYS A 469 14.85 -21.56 17.91
C LYS A 469 15.68 -20.57 17.08
N LEU A 470 15.03 -19.61 16.42
CA LEU A 470 15.76 -18.53 15.73
C LEU A 470 16.62 -17.73 16.72
N TYR A 471 16.06 -17.42 17.90
CA TYR A 471 16.81 -16.73 18.95
C TYR A 471 17.97 -17.56 19.51
N ILE A 472 17.83 -18.89 19.64
CA ILE A 472 18.93 -19.77 20.05
C ILE A 472 20.10 -19.67 19.07
N GLU A 473 19.84 -19.72 17.76
CA GLU A 473 20.89 -19.57 16.74
C GLU A 473 21.54 -18.19 16.78
N TYR A 474 20.76 -17.13 16.99
CA TYR A 474 21.27 -15.77 17.21
C TYR A 474 22.14 -15.68 18.47
N ALA A 475 21.69 -16.24 19.59
CA ALA A 475 22.36 -16.14 20.89
C ALA A 475 23.72 -16.86 20.93
N LYS A 476 23.90 -17.93 20.14
CA LYS A 476 25.20 -18.62 19.98
C LYS A 476 26.31 -17.69 19.46
N ASN A 477 25.94 -16.63 18.73
CA ASN A 477 26.88 -15.68 18.13
C ASN A 477 27.20 -14.47 19.00
N ILE A 478 26.56 -14.34 20.16
CA ILE A 478 26.84 -13.28 21.13
C ILE A 478 28.11 -13.64 21.90
N THR A 479 29.25 -13.17 21.42
CA THR A 479 30.55 -13.31 22.09
C THR A 479 30.81 -12.11 23.00
N GLY A 480 30.79 -12.28 24.32
CA GLY A 480 31.07 -11.21 25.29
C GLY A 480 31.07 -11.68 26.74
N GLN A 481 31.37 -10.77 27.68
CA GLN A 481 31.35 -11.04 29.14
C GLN A 481 29.93 -11.24 29.70
N MET A 482 28.89 -10.84 28.97
CA MET A 482 27.49 -10.90 29.43
C MET A 482 26.81 -12.17 28.89
N ARG A 483 26.22 -12.96 29.80
CA ARG A 483 25.48 -14.16 29.46
C ARG A 483 24.19 -13.79 28.69
N PRO A 484 23.91 -14.41 27.53
CA PRO A 484 22.66 -14.17 26.81
C PRO A 484 21.45 -14.67 27.61
N ILE A 485 20.30 -14.05 27.37
CA ILE A 485 19.03 -14.44 28.01
C ILE A 485 18.68 -15.87 27.57
N SER A 486 18.15 -16.70 28.46
CA SER A 486 17.63 -18.03 28.11
C SER A 486 16.49 -17.95 27.08
N HIS A 487 16.30 -18.98 26.26
CA HIS A 487 15.27 -18.95 25.21
C HIS A 487 13.84 -18.90 25.78
N GLU A 488 13.62 -19.47 26.97
CA GLU A 488 12.35 -19.44 27.68
C GLU A 488 12.06 -18.03 28.21
N THR A 489 13.04 -17.40 28.87
CA THR A 489 12.89 -16.03 29.35
C THR A 489 12.81 -15.03 28.20
N PHE A 490 13.50 -15.26 27.09
CA PHE A 490 13.32 -14.49 25.86
C PHE A 490 11.89 -14.59 25.34
N SER A 491 11.32 -15.79 25.29
CA SER A 491 9.95 -16.02 24.81
C SER A 491 8.92 -15.29 25.69
N LEU A 492 9.13 -15.29 27.01
CA LEU A 492 8.30 -14.54 27.95
C LEU A 492 8.50 -13.02 27.82
N ALA A 493 9.75 -12.56 27.72
CA ALA A 493 10.10 -11.16 27.53
C ALA A 493 9.50 -10.58 26.23
N LEU A 494 9.46 -11.39 25.17
CA LEU A 494 8.78 -11.05 23.93
C LEU A 494 7.26 -11.02 24.11
N SER A 495 6.67 -12.04 24.75
CA SER A 495 5.22 -12.12 24.99
C SER A 495 4.68 -10.91 25.78
N CYS A 496 5.40 -10.49 26.82
CA CYS A 496 5.05 -9.34 27.66
C CYS A 496 5.43 -7.97 27.06
N GLY A 497 6.10 -7.94 25.90
CA GLY A 497 6.50 -6.70 25.23
C GLY A 497 7.72 -6.00 25.83
N SER A 498 8.47 -6.64 26.75
CA SER A 498 9.77 -6.15 27.23
C SER A 498 10.81 -6.14 26.12
N ILE A 499 10.75 -7.17 25.25
CA ILE A 499 11.54 -7.27 24.03
C ILE A 499 10.61 -7.07 22.84
N ILE A 500 11.06 -6.26 21.89
CA ILE A 500 10.50 -6.15 20.55
C ILE A 500 11.52 -6.81 19.62
N LEU A 501 11.09 -7.80 18.84
CA LEU A 501 12.00 -8.46 17.89
C LEU A 501 11.87 -7.81 16.52
N MET A 502 13.01 -7.51 15.90
CA MET A 502 13.12 -7.06 14.53
C MET A 502 13.99 -8.04 13.74
N ILE A 503 13.49 -8.49 12.59
CA ILE A 503 14.22 -9.38 11.69
C ILE A 503 14.37 -8.69 10.34
N ASP A 504 15.60 -8.30 9.99
CA ASP A 504 15.89 -7.67 8.71
C ASP A 504 16.24 -8.74 7.66
N GLY A 505 15.39 -8.86 6.63
CA GLY A 505 15.56 -9.79 5.51
C GLY A 505 15.15 -11.21 5.85
N ILE A 506 13.91 -11.43 6.32
CA ILE A 506 13.45 -12.79 6.66
C ILE A 506 13.47 -13.74 5.44
N ASP A 507 13.21 -13.23 4.24
CA ASP A 507 13.33 -13.98 2.98
C ASP A 507 14.79 -14.30 2.62
N GLU A 508 15.75 -13.49 3.07
CA GLU A 508 17.17 -13.78 2.88
C GLU A 508 17.63 -14.90 3.83
N ILE A 509 17.10 -14.94 5.06
CA ILE A 509 17.32 -16.04 6.02
C ILE A 509 16.67 -17.34 5.52
N GLU A 510 15.39 -17.28 5.14
CA GLU A 510 14.66 -18.43 4.58
C GLU A 510 15.38 -19.01 3.35
N SER A 511 15.82 -18.14 2.43
CA SER A 511 16.53 -18.55 1.23
C SER A 511 17.90 -19.18 1.51
N ALA A 512 18.61 -18.71 2.52
CA ALA A 512 19.93 -19.23 2.88
C ALA A 512 19.85 -20.59 3.61
N LEU A 513 18.78 -20.79 4.40
CA LEU A 513 18.59 -22.02 5.17
C LEU A 513 17.78 -23.08 4.41
N GLY A 514 17.09 -22.70 3.33
CA GLY A 514 16.31 -23.60 2.49
C GLY A 514 15.26 -24.37 3.31
N GLU A 515 15.23 -25.69 3.17
CA GLU A 515 14.25 -26.55 3.85
C GLU A 515 14.39 -26.56 5.39
N LYS A 516 15.50 -26.07 5.93
CA LYS A 516 15.72 -25.96 7.37
C LYS A 516 14.95 -24.82 8.01
N PHE A 517 14.39 -23.89 7.25
CA PHE A 517 13.54 -22.83 7.77
C PHE A 517 12.06 -23.11 7.44
N LYS A 518 11.22 -23.33 8.47
CA LYS A 518 9.79 -23.59 8.31
C LYS A 518 8.99 -22.32 8.59
N MET A 519 8.77 -21.51 7.56
CA MET A 519 8.12 -20.19 7.67
C MET A 519 6.71 -20.26 8.30
N HIS A 520 5.90 -21.26 7.95
CA HIS A 520 4.53 -21.37 8.46
C HIS A 520 4.52 -21.57 9.98
N ASP A 521 5.21 -22.62 10.45
CA ASP A 521 5.35 -22.97 11.87
C ASP A 521 5.98 -21.81 12.66
N PHE A 522 6.97 -21.15 12.06
CA PHE A 522 7.63 -19.99 12.64
C PHE A 522 6.64 -18.84 12.93
N LEU A 523 5.79 -18.48 11.97
CA LEU A 523 4.78 -17.43 12.15
C LEU A 523 3.69 -17.85 13.15
N GLU A 524 3.29 -19.12 13.14
CA GLU A 524 2.33 -19.67 14.11
C GLU A 524 2.88 -19.59 15.54
N SER A 525 4.18 -19.87 15.74
CA SER A 525 4.83 -19.76 17.05
C SER A 525 4.73 -18.35 17.66
N ILE A 526 4.74 -17.30 16.82
CA ILE A 526 4.58 -15.91 17.28
C ILE A 526 3.14 -15.63 17.68
N GLY A 527 2.18 -16.16 16.91
CA GLY A 527 0.77 -16.12 17.25
C GLY A 527 0.50 -16.75 18.62
N ASN A 528 1.01 -17.96 18.85
CA ASN A 528 0.89 -18.70 20.09
C ASN A 528 1.52 -17.93 21.28
N LEU A 529 2.69 -17.31 21.09
CA LEU A 529 3.28 -16.44 22.13
C LEU A 529 2.44 -15.20 22.44
N ASN A 530 1.76 -14.63 21.44
CA ASN A 530 0.88 -13.50 21.66
C ASN A 530 -0.41 -13.89 22.41
N GLU A 531 -0.87 -15.14 22.27
CA GLU A 531 -1.97 -15.67 23.06
C GLU A 531 -1.67 -15.67 24.56
N SER A 532 -0.41 -15.55 24.99
CA SER A 532 -0.04 -15.46 26.40
C SER A 532 -0.26 -14.06 27.01
N LEU A 533 0.42 -13.01 26.56
CA LEU A 533 0.33 -11.67 27.20
C LEU A 533 -0.19 -10.55 26.28
N ASN A 534 -0.58 -10.88 25.04
CA ASN A 534 -1.15 -9.98 24.03
C ASN A 534 -0.35 -8.67 23.81
N SER A 535 0.96 -8.73 24.06
CA SER A 535 1.90 -7.62 23.96
C SER A 535 3.13 -7.99 23.10
N CYS A 536 3.08 -9.17 22.45
CA CYS A 536 4.12 -9.63 21.54
C CYS A 536 4.21 -8.69 20.33
N ARG A 537 5.43 -8.25 19.99
CA ARG A 537 5.69 -7.38 18.85
C ARG A 537 6.91 -7.89 18.08
N VAL A 538 6.65 -8.33 16.86
CA VAL A 538 7.68 -8.79 15.92
C VAL A 538 7.55 -8.03 14.62
N LEU A 539 8.61 -7.35 14.21
CA LEU A 539 8.72 -6.68 12.92
C LEU A 539 9.65 -7.48 12.01
N MET A 540 9.24 -7.73 10.78
CA MET A 540 10.05 -8.42 9.79
C MET A 540 10.10 -7.63 8.50
N THR A 541 11.27 -7.52 7.90
CA THR A 541 11.39 -6.97 6.55
C THR A 541 11.48 -8.09 5.53
N SER A 542 10.84 -7.89 4.39
CA SER A 542 10.94 -8.82 3.27
C SER A 542 10.81 -8.12 1.92
N ARG A 543 11.04 -8.85 0.83
CA ARG A 543 10.74 -8.39 -0.53
C ARG A 543 9.24 -8.50 -0.84
N ASP A 544 8.79 -7.62 -1.72
CA ASP A 544 7.42 -7.52 -2.21
C ASP A 544 6.96 -8.71 -3.06
N SER A 545 7.88 -9.44 -3.69
CA SER A 545 7.58 -10.66 -4.45
C SER A 545 6.77 -11.71 -3.66
N ASN A 546 6.90 -11.70 -2.33
CA ASN A 546 6.21 -12.61 -1.42
C ASN A 546 5.04 -11.93 -0.67
N ALA A 547 4.57 -10.76 -1.11
CA ALA A 547 3.54 -10.01 -0.39
C ALA A 547 2.26 -10.81 -0.15
N SER A 548 1.82 -11.59 -1.13
CA SER A 548 0.57 -12.35 -1.07
C SER A 548 0.50 -13.35 0.09
N ARG A 549 1.62 -14.01 0.45
CA ARG A 549 1.67 -14.92 1.61
C ARG A 549 1.59 -14.18 2.94
N PHE A 550 2.18 -12.99 3.02
CA PHE A 550 2.20 -12.18 4.25
C PHE A 550 0.86 -11.50 4.50
N ILE A 551 0.22 -10.95 3.46
CA ILE A 551 -1.11 -10.32 3.55
C ILE A 551 -2.16 -11.30 4.10
N LYS A 552 -2.06 -12.58 3.73
CA LYS A 552 -2.98 -13.65 4.19
C LYS A 552 -2.69 -14.14 5.62
N THR A 553 -1.58 -13.73 6.23
CA THR A 553 -1.17 -14.22 7.55
C THR A 553 -2.04 -13.61 8.65
N LYS A 554 -2.76 -14.46 9.40
CA LYS A 554 -3.63 -14.05 10.51
C LYS A 554 -2.82 -13.35 11.60
N GLY A 555 -3.34 -12.23 12.12
CA GLY A 555 -2.65 -11.48 13.18
C GLY A 555 -1.40 -10.73 12.70
N SER A 556 -1.28 -10.43 11.40
CA SER A 556 -0.19 -9.63 10.84
C SER A 556 -0.67 -8.32 10.20
N GLU A 557 0.13 -7.26 10.28
CA GLU A 557 0.01 -6.05 9.46
C GLU A 557 1.03 -6.12 8.31
N THR A 558 0.67 -5.64 7.13
CA THR A 558 1.59 -5.54 5.99
C THR A 558 1.67 -4.09 5.54
N LEU A 559 2.91 -3.63 5.38
CA LEU A 559 3.27 -2.27 5.08
C LEU A 559 4.31 -2.24 3.95
N PHE A 560 4.36 -1.16 3.18
CA PHE A 560 5.20 -1.05 2.00
C PHE A 560 6.09 0.18 2.04
N ILE A 561 7.35 0.03 1.64
CA ILE A 561 8.28 1.12 1.34
C ILE A 561 8.51 1.12 -0.18
N LYS A 562 8.25 2.28 -0.80
CA LYS A 562 8.20 2.40 -2.28
C LYS A 562 9.39 3.15 -2.90
N GLY A 563 10.28 3.73 -2.10
CA GLY A 563 11.46 4.47 -2.56
C GLY A 563 11.32 5.98 -2.41
N PHE A 564 12.28 6.71 -2.99
CA PHE A 564 12.36 8.16 -2.86
C PHE A 564 11.49 8.88 -3.89
N SER A 565 10.65 9.78 -3.40
CA SER A 565 9.98 10.82 -4.16
C SER A 565 10.93 11.97 -4.52
N ALA A 566 10.46 12.95 -5.31
CA ALA A 566 11.25 14.13 -5.63
C ALA A 566 11.68 14.91 -4.38
N THR A 567 10.80 15.02 -3.37
CA THR A 567 11.11 15.68 -2.09
C THR A 567 12.12 14.88 -1.28
N ASP A 568 12.02 13.55 -1.28
CA ASP A 568 13.00 12.71 -0.58
C ASP A 568 14.41 12.84 -1.21
N ILE A 569 14.51 13.04 -2.52
CA ILE A 569 15.79 13.28 -3.21
C ILE A 569 16.38 14.65 -2.83
N ASP A 570 15.53 15.66 -2.68
CA ASP A 570 15.95 16.99 -2.19
C ASP A 570 16.52 16.88 -0.78
N ASP A 571 15.82 16.20 0.13
CA ASP A 571 16.26 15.95 1.51
C ASP A 571 17.55 15.10 1.54
N TYR A 572 17.63 14.06 0.71
CA TYR A 572 18.80 13.17 0.62
C TYR A 572 20.07 13.92 0.22
N THR A 573 19.93 14.88 -0.69
CA THR A 573 21.05 15.63 -1.25
C THR A 573 21.27 16.97 -0.57
N GLU A 574 20.46 17.36 0.43
CA GLU A 574 20.48 18.70 1.05
C GLU A 574 21.89 19.18 1.45
N LYS A 575 22.72 18.26 1.97
CA LYS A 575 24.07 18.53 2.47
C LYS A 575 25.17 18.51 1.39
N ASP A 576 24.82 18.23 0.13
CA ASP A 576 25.76 18.13 -0.99
C ASP A 576 25.97 19.47 -1.71
N GLU A 577 27.08 19.59 -2.44
CA GLU A 577 27.37 20.74 -3.29
C GLU A 577 26.39 20.82 -4.48
N GLN A 578 26.17 22.03 -5.01
CA GLN A 578 25.17 22.28 -6.06
C GLN A 578 25.44 21.50 -7.36
N GLU A 579 26.71 21.31 -7.73
CA GLU A 579 27.06 20.55 -8.93
C GLU A 579 26.70 19.05 -8.78
N ILE A 580 27.01 18.47 -7.62
CA ILE A 580 26.68 17.07 -7.30
C ILE A 580 25.17 16.89 -7.23
N LYS A 581 24.45 17.81 -6.58
CA LYS A 581 22.98 17.83 -6.53
C LYS A 581 22.38 17.76 -7.93
N LYS A 582 22.85 18.61 -8.85
CA LYS A 582 22.36 18.64 -10.24
C LYS A 582 22.60 17.30 -10.93
N LYS A 583 23.81 16.74 -10.86
CA LYS A 583 24.13 15.44 -11.48
C LYS A 583 23.31 14.28 -10.91
N ILE A 584 23.07 14.26 -9.59
CA ILE A 584 22.21 13.26 -8.96
C ILE A 584 20.76 13.40 -9.43
N LYS A 585 20.24 14.64 -9.53
CA LYS A 585 18.89 14.89 -10.03
C LYS A 585 18.73 14.46 -11.50
N ASP A 586 19.70 14.80 -12.34
CA ASP A 586 19.72 14.40 -13.76
C ASP A 586 19.73 12.88 -13.90
N PHE A 587 20.55 12.18 -13.11
CA PHE A 587 20.55 10.71 -13.08
C PHE A 587 19.25 10.13 -12.53
N SER A 588 18.70 10.73 -11.46
CA SER A 588 17.46 10.27 -10.84
C SER A 588 16.27 10.31 -11.81
N ALA A 589 16.23 11.28 -12.71
CA ALA A 589 15.20 11.40 -13.74
C ALA A 589 15.22 10.22 -14.73
N GLN A 590 16.40 9.65 -14.98
CA GLN A 590 16.59 8.52 -15.90
C GLN A 590 16.17 7.18 -15.28
N ILE A 591 16.26 7.03 -13.95
CA ILE A 591 16.04 5.75 -13.26
C ILE A 591 14.71 5.66 -12.50
N LYS A 592 13.77 6.58 -12.75
CA LYS A 592 12.43 6.54 -12.15
C LYS A 592 11.70 5.25 -12.54
N ASN A 593 10.97 4.68 -11.59
CA ASN A 593 10.03 3.61 -11.87
C ASN A 593 8.70 4.18 -12.43
N LYS A 594 7.73 3.31 -12.70
CA LYS A 594 6.41 3.66 -13.25
C LYS A 594 5.61 4.62 -12.34
N ASP A 595 5.88 4.61 -11.03
CA ASP A 595 5.23 5.48 -10.03
C ASP A 595 5.98 6.81 -9.84
N GLY A 596 7.04 7.07 -10.62
CA GLY A 596 7.86 8.27 -10.51
C GLY A 596 8.82 8.28 -9.31
N LEU A 597 8.99 7.14 -8.65
CA LEU A 597 9.86 6.96 -7.48
C LEU A 597 11.23 6.40 -7.90
N VAL A 598 12.24 6.66 -7.08
CA VAL A 598 13.62 6.25 -7.34
C VAL A 598 14.13 5.32 -6.25
N ASN A 599 14.86 4.27 -6.67
CA ASN A 599 15.48 3.35 -5.73
C ASN A 599 16.66 4.05 -4.98
N PRO A 600 16.59 4.22 -3.65
CA PRO A 600 17.61 4.92 -2.86
C PRO A 600 19.00 4.32 -2.98
N TYR A 601 19.11 3.01 -3.21
CA TYR A 601 20.41 2.36 -3.41
C TYR A 601 21.12 2.89 -4.65
N LEU A 602 20.41 3.06 -5.77
CA LEU A 602 21.00 3.59 -7.00
C LEU A 602 21.48 5.04 -6.83
N LEU A 603 20.71 5.85 -6.10
CA LEU A 603 21.11 7.22 -5.76
C LEU A 603 22.34 7.25 -4.87
N HIS A 604 22.42 6.34 -3.90
CA HIS A 604 23.60 6.22 -3.07
C HIS A 604 24.83 5.87 -3.90
N VAL A 605 24.73 4.88 -4.79
CA VAL A 605 25.84 4.44 -5.64
C VAL A 605 26.32 5.56 -6.57
N VAL A 606 25.42 6.25 -7.27
CA VAL A 606 25.81 7.35 -8.17
C VAL A 606 26.39 8.54 -7.39
N ARG A 607 25.82 8.87 -6.22
CA ARG A 607 26.34 9.93 -5.36
C ARG A 607 27.78 9.62 -4.93
N GLN A 608 28.07 8.39 -4.54
CA GLN A 608 29.43 8.00 -4.18
C GLN A 608 30.38 8.08 -5.38
N PHE A 609 29.95 7.59 -6.55
CA PHE A 609 30.72 7.73 -7.79
C PHE A 609 31.13 9.19 -8.04
N LEU A 610 30.20 10.13 -7.86
CA LEU A 610 30.42 11.57 -8.10
C LEU A 610 31.28 12.27 -7.04
N ILE A 611 31.24 11.82 -5.78
CA ILE A 611 31.97 12.46 -4.66
C ILE A 611 33.39 11.91 -4.52
N SER A 612 33.65 10.71 -5.06
CA SER A 612 34.84 9.91 -4.73
C SER A 612 36.19 10.63 -4.98
N THR A 613 36.69 11.28 -3.92
CA THR A 613 38.12 11.52 -3.65
C THR A 613 38.63 10.58 -2.53
N LYS A 614 37.75 9.86 -1.82
CA LYS A 614 38.06 8.78 -0.85
C LYS A 614 37.03 7.65 -0.94
N LYS A 615 37.52 6.41 -1.02
CA LYS A 615 36.72 5.18 -1.10
C LYS A 615 36.37 4.63 0.30
N GLU A 616 35.16 4.12 0.49
CA GLU A 616 34.69 3.42 1.69
C GLU A 616 35.25 1.97 1.76
N PRO A 617 35.30 1.29 2.93
CA PRO A 617 35.93 -0.04 3.08
C PRO A 617 35.34 -1.16 2.20
N TRP A 618 34.04 -1.10 1.89
CA TRP A 618 33.33 -2.05 1.00
C TRP A 618 33.55 -1.74 -0.49
N GLU A 619 34.25 -0.65 -0.82
CA GLU A 619 34.63 -0.26 -2.19
C GLU A 619 36.04 -0.73 -2.58
N ASN A 620 36.74 -1.43 -1.67
CA ASN A 620 38.00 -2.10 -2.00
C ASN A 620 37.81 -3.32 -2.91
N GLN A 621 36.57 -3.80 -3.08
CA GLN A 621 36.24 -4.76 -4.14
C GLN A 621 36.29 -4.05 -5.49
N VAL A 622 37.38 -4.28 -6.23
CA VAL A 622 37.47 -3.92 -7.64
C VAL A 622 36.41 -4.72 -8.38
N ILE A 623 35.51 -4.03 -9.10
CA ILE A 623 34.56 -4.69 -9.98
C ILE A 623 35.26 -4.87 -11.31
N GLU A 624 35.54 -6.11 -11.64
CA GLU A 624 36.03 -6.50 -12.96
C GLU A 624 34.82 -6.88 -13.81
N SER A 625 34.70 -6.27 -14.99
CA SER A 625 33.65 -6.55 -15.96
C SER A 625 34.18 -6.26 -17.35
N GLU A 626 34.04 -7.22 -18.26
CA GLU A 626 34.32 -7.04 -19.68
C GLU A 626 33.11 -6.48 -20.43
N ARG A 627 31.91 -6.58 -19.84
CA ARG A 627 30.65 -6.12 -20.44
C ARG A 627 30.28 -4.68 -20.09
N LEU A 628 30.67 -4.20 -18.90
CA LEU A 628 30.28 -2.90 -18.36
C LEU A 628 31.50 -2.00 -18.14
N LYS A 629 31.43 -0.77 -18.63
CA LYS A 629 32.47 0.24 -18.43
C LYS A 629 32.30 0.91 -17.07
N VAL A 630 32.96 0.37 -16.04
CA VAL A 630 32.85 0.84 -14.64
C VAL A 630 33.33 2.29 -14.39
N ASN A 631 33.89 2.96 -15.40
CA ASN A 631 34.20 4.40 -15.39
C ASN A 631 33.06 5.29 -15.90
N GLU A 632 31.97 4.71 -16.42
CA GLU A 632 30.75 5.43 -16.77
C GLU A 632 29.73 5.31 -15.61
N PRO A 633 29.02 6.40 -15.22
CA PRO A 633 28.14 6.38 -14.04
C PRO A 633 27.04 5.33 -14.11
N PHE A 634 26.42 5.14 -15.28
CA PHE A 634 25.28 4.24 -15.46
C PHE A 634 25.71 2.75 -15.41
N ASP A 635 26.80 2.41 -16.12
CA ASP A 635 27.42 1.08 -16.08
C ASP A 635 27.93 0.74 -14.68
N TYR A 636 28.56 1.69 -14.00
CA TYR A 636 28.98 1.51 -12.60
C TYR A 636 27.79 1.20 -11.69
N CYS A 637 26.69 1.95 -11.81
CA CYS A 637 25.49 1.70 -11.01
C CYS A 637 24.88 0.32 -11.29
N LEU A 638 24.80 -0.09 -12.56
CA LEU A 638 24.31 -1.41 -12.94
C LEU A 638 25.21 -2.51 -12.38
N ALA A 639 26.52 -2.39 -12.53
CA ALA A 639 27.50 -3.36 -12.04
C ALA A 639 27.41 -3.51 -10.51
N ARG A 640 27.27 -2.41 -9.77
CA ARG A 640 27.04 -2.44 -8.31
C ARG A 640 25.71 -3.06 -7.93
N ALA A 641 24.66 -2.86 -8.73
CA ALA A 641 23.36 -3.45 -8.49
C ALA A 641 23.38 -4.98 -8.68
N LEU A 642 24.05 -5.45 -9.74
CA LEU A 642 24.27 -6.88 -10.01
C LEU A 642 25.11 -7.53 -8.91
N LEU A 643 26.29 -6.97 -8.59
CA LEU A 643 27.18 -7.49 -7.55
C LEU A 643 26.46 -7.62 -6.20
N ARG A 644 25.72 -6.58 -5.81
CA ARG A 644 24.93 -6.61 -4.57
C ARG A 644 23.93 -7.75 -4.55
N GLU A 645 23.23 -8.01 -5.66
CA GLU A 645 22.22 -9.07 -5.69
C GLU A 645 22.86 -10.47 -5.73
N ILE A 646 24.00 -10.63 -6.42
CA ILE A 646 24.83 -11.84 -6.38
C ILE A 646 25.21 -12.18 -4.94
N GLU A 647 25.74 -11.21 -4.18
CA GLU A 647 26.15 -11.43 -2.79
C GLU A 647 24.95 -11.70 -1.86
N LYS A 648 23.89 -10.89 -1.97
CA LYS A 648 22.70 -10.99 -1.13
C LYS A 648 21.98 -12.33 -1.28
N GLN A 649 21.86 -12.82 -2.52
CA GLN A 649 21.17 -14.07 -2.83
C GLN A 649 22.12 -15.28 -2.90
N SER A 650 23.43 -15.06 -2.70
CA SER A 650 24.45 -16.11 -2.71
C SER A 650 24.43 -16.90 -4.04
N LEU A 651 24.45 -16.18 -5.17
CA LEU A 651 24.24 -16.77 -6.51
C LEU A 651 25.47 -17.46 -7.11
N HIS A 652 26.67 -17.22 -6.56
CA HIS A 652 27.93 -17.84 -7.02
C HIS A 652 28.26 -17.64 -8.52
N ILE A 653 27.80 -16.55 -9.13
CA ILE A 653 28.11 -16.14 -10.52
C ILE A 653 28.89 -14.82 -10.55
N SER A 654 29.48 -14.48 -11.69
CA SER A 654 30.12 -13.17 -11.91
C SER A 654 29.12 -12.08 -12.32
N VAL A 655 29.55 -10.82 -12.29
CA VAL A 655 28.74 -9.68 -12.78
C VAL A 655 28.44 -9.82 -14.26
N ASP A 656 29.40 -10.30 -15.07
CA ASP A 656 29.22 -10.50 -16.50
C ASP A 656 28.24 -11.64 -16.81
N ASP A 657 28.31 -12.75 -16.06
CA ASP A 657 27.33 -13.84 -16.20
C ASP A 657 25.89 -13.33 -15.96
N TYR A 658 25.69 -12.45 -14.97
CA TYR A 658 24.38 -11.85 -14.69
C TYR A 658 24.00 -10.82 -15.76
N TYR A 659 24.94 -9.99 -16.21
CA TYR A 659 24.67 -9.05 -17.31
C TYR A 659 24.26 -9.80 -18.59
N ASP A 660 24.87 -10.95 -18.89
CA ASP A 660 24.52 -11.77 -20.05
C ASP A 660 23.09 -12.35 -19.92
N LEU A 661 22.62 -12.70 -18.70
CA LEU A 661 21.20 -13.00 -18.47
C LEU A 661 20.29 -11.79 -18.76
N LEU A 662 20.67 -10.58 -18.34
CA LEU A 662 19.91 -9.38 -18.70
C LEU A 662 19.92 -9.13 -20.21
N ASN A 663 21.05 -9.40 -20.88
CA ASN A 663 21.19 -9.28 -22.33
C ASN A 663 20.26 -10.27 -23.03
N GLU A 664 20.22 -11.52 -22.60
CA GLU A 664 19.32 -12.55 -23.14
C GLU A 664 17.86 -12.09 -23.03
N ILE A 665 17.43 -11.65 -21.84
CA ILE A 665 16.05 -11.19 -21.61
C ILE A 665 15.72 -10.00 -22.52
N VAL A 666 16.58 -8.99 -22.56
CA VAL A 666 16.28 -7.72 -23.25
C VAL A 666 16.44 -7.81 -24.76
N VAL A 667 17.50 -8.46 -25.24
CA VAL A 667 17.89 -8.48 -26.66
C VAL A 667 17.31 -9.69 -27.38
N GLU A 668 17.56 -10.89 -26.87
CA GLU A 668 17.23 -12.13 -27.57
C GLU A 668 15.75 -12.50 -27.38
N GLN A 669 15.18 -12.22 -26.21
CA GLN A 669 13.77 -12.45 -25.86
C GLN A 669 12.89 -11.18 -25.89
N GLU A 670 13.36 -10.10 -26.55
CA GLU A 670 12.60 -8.83 -26.73
C GLU A 670 11.99 -8.25 -25.42
N ASN A 671 12.76 -8.29 -24.33
CA ASN A 671 12.38 -7.89 -22.96
C ASN A 671 11.18 -8.66 -22.39
N SER A 672 11.01 -9.93 -22.78
CA SER A 672 9.94 -10.81 -22.30
C SER A 672 10.35 -12.28 -22.42
N MET A 673 11.02 -12.80 -21.39
CA MET A 673 11.46 -14.20 -21.33
C MET A 673 10.43 -15.05 -20.57
N ASP A 674 9.98 -16.16 -21.15
CA ASP A 674 9.06 -17.07 -20.46
C ASP A 674 9.73 -17.81 -19.29
N ASP A 675 8.90 -18.27 -18.36
CA ASP A 675 9.34 -18.90 -17.11
C ASP A 675 10.16 -20.19 -17.33
N GLU A 676 9.85 -20.99 -18.34
CA GLU A 676 10.50 -22.27 -18.64
C GLU A 676 11.87 -22.05 -19.29
N TYR A 677 11.94 -21.10 -20.22
CA TYR A 677 13.19 -20.69 -20.83
C TYR A 677 14.14 -20.05 -19.81
N PHE A 678 13.63 -19.25 -18.88
CA PHE A 678 14.45 -18.66 -17.81
C PHE A 678 15.11 -19.75 -16.95
N GLU A 679 14.36 -20.76 -16.51
CA GLU A 679 14.93 -21.89 -15.75
C GLU A 679 15.98 -22.63 -16.58
N THR A 680 15.67 -22.91 -17.86
CA THR A 680 16.59 -23.57 -18.80
C THR A 680 17.89 -22.77 -18.97
N TYR A 681 17.81 -21.44 -19.07
CA TYR A 681 18.99 -20.58 -19.17
C TYR A 681 19.84 -20.64 -17.90
N ILE A 682 19.24 -20.63 -16.71
CA ILE A 682 19.99 -20.81 -15.45
C ILE A 682 20.72 -22.16 -15.46
N GLU A 683 20.00 -23.23 -15.83
CA GLU A 683 20.54 -24.59 -15.82
C GLU A 683 21.68 -24.79 -16.82
N ILE A 684 21.59 -24.21 -18.01
CA ILE A 684 22.55 -24.43 -19.09
C ILE A 684 23.69 -23.40 -19.05
N CYS A 685 23.37 -22.11 -18.93
CA CYS A 685 24.32 -21.02 -19.13
C CYS A 685 24.99 -20.55 -17.83
N LEU A 686 24.30 -20.67 -16.68
CA LEU A 686 24.81 -20.18 -15.39
C LEU A 686 25.37 -21.28 -14.49
N GLN A 687 25.15 -22.57 -14.79
CA GLN A 687 25.83 -23.66 -14.11
C GLN A 687 27.28 -23.81 -14.60
N LYS A 688 28.25 -23.51 -13.74
CA LYS A 688 29.66 -23.87 -13.97
C LYS A 688 29.95 -25.25 -13.34
N ASN A 689 30.26 -26.23 -14.19
CA ASN A 689 30.67 -27.62 -13.89
C ASN A 689 30.84 -27.99 -12.39
N GLY A 690 29.77 -28.48 -11.76
CA GLY A 690 29.84 -29.54 -10.75
C GLY A 690 30.06 -29.20 -9.28
N GLN A 691 30.01 -27.94 -8.81
CA GLN A 691 30.26 -27.67 -7.37
C GLN A 691 29.04 -27.35 -6.50
N THR A 692 27.88 -26.95 -7.06
CA THR A 692 26.63 -26.77 -6.30
C THR A 692 25.42 -26.78 -7.23
N SER A 693 24.26 -27.30 -6.81
CA SER A 693 22.99 -27.05 -7.52
C SER A 693 22.77 -25.54 -7.63
N PRO A 694 22.42 -24.99 -8.82
CA PRO A 694 22.21 -23.56 -8.95
C PRO A 694 21.06 -23.10 -8.04
N PRO A 695 21.10 -21.84 -7.55
CA PRO A 695 19.95 -21.24 -6.89
C PRO A 695 18.73 -21.34 -7.82
N ARG A 696 17.57 -21.67 -7.25
CA ARG A 696 16.31 -21.67 -8.02
C ARG A 696 16.06 -20.28 -8.62
N ARG A 697 15.35 -20.20 -9.76
CA ARG A 697 14.92 -18.93 -10.37
C ARG A 697 14.37 -17.89 -9.41
N ALA A 698 13.65 -18.32 -8.38
CA ALA A 698 13.13 -17.43 -7.32
C ALA A 698 14.23 -16.56 -6.66
N SER A 699 15.48 -17.00 -6.61
CA SER A 699 16.61 -16.22 -6.10
C SER A 699 17.01 -15.09 -7.07
N TYR A 700 16.99 -15.34 -8.38
CA TYR A 700 17.30 -14.33 -9.40
C TYR A 700 16.20 -13.26 -9.50
N LEU A 701 14.93 -13.69 -9.46
CA LEU A 701 13.76 -12.80 -9.55
C LEU A 701 13.64 -11.78 -8.42
N LYS A 702 14.45 -11.91 -7.37
CA LYS A 702 14.51 -10.91 -6.29
C LYS A 702 15.15 -9.60 -6.76
N PHE A 703 15.91 -9.60 -7.86
CA PHE A 703 16.55 -8.39 -8.36
C PHE A 703 15.51 -7.32 -8.71
N PHE A 704 15.70 -6.09 -8.20
CA PHE A 704 14.67 -5.03 -8.31
C PHE A 704 14.41 -4.58 -9.75
N LEU A 705 15.30 -4.89 -10.69
CA LEU A 705 15.07 -4.60 -12.10
C LEU A 705 14.06 -5.57 -12.74
N PHE A 706 13.84 -6.76 -12.18
CA PHE A 706 12.92 -7.73 -12.74
C PHE A 706 11.46 -7.48 -12.36
N GLU A 707 10.57 -7.69 -13.33
CA GLU A 707 9.13 -7.75 -13.16
C GLU A 707 8.63 -9.06 -13.76
N ASN A 708 7.90 -9.84 -12.97
CA ASN A 708 7.28 -11.09 -13.40
C ASN A 708 5.77 -10.86 -13.58
N LYS A 709 5.27 -11.07 -14.80
CA LYS A 709 3.87 -10.96 -15.18
C LYS A 709 3.50 -12.08 -16.13
N ASN A 710 2.33 -12.69 -15.92
CA ASN A 710 1.75 -13.69 -16.84
C ASN A 710 2.72 -14.82 -17.24
N SER A 711 3.50 -15.34 -16.29
CA SER A 711 4.51 -16.38 -16.57
C SER A 711 5.61 -15.93 -17.56
N SER A 712 5.95 -14.64 -17.52
CA SER A 712 7.08 -14.06 -18.22
C SER A 712 7.83 -13.08 -17.31
N THR A 713 9.15 -13.00 -17.51
CA THR A 713 10.08 -12.15 -16.79
C THR A 713 10.62 -11.08 -17.73
N SER A 714 10.61 -9.83 -17.28
CA SER A 714 11.08 -8.67 -18.05
C SER A 714 11.91 -7.73 -17.17
N VAL A 715 12.70 -6.86 -17.80
CA VAL A 715 13.33 -5.72 -17.13
C VAL A 715 12.33 -4.56 -17.10
N SER A 716 12.00 -4.11 -15.89
CA SER A 716 10.92 -3.16 -15.61
C SER A 716 11.27 -1.70 -15.82
N HIS A 717 12.57 -1.36 -15.77
CA HIS A 717 13.07 0.01 -15.92
C HIS A 717 13.45 0.31 -17.38
N PRO A 718 12.73 1.21 -18.07
CA PRO A 718 12.91 1.44 -19.51
C PRO A 718 14.32 1.95 -19.87
N GLU A 719 14.95 2.76 -19.02
CA GLU A 719 16.30 3.25 -19.27
C GLU A 719 17.35 2.13 -19.24
N TYR A 720 17.22 1.14 -18.35
CA TYR A 720 18.12 -0.01 -18.34
C TYR A 720 17.92 -0.89 -19.58
N VAL A 721 16.68 -1.05 -20.04
CA VAL A 721 16.38 -1.72 -21.33
C VAL A 721 17.07 -0.99 -22.47
N SER A 722 16.85 0.32 -22.59
CA SER A 722 17.46 1.17 -23.63
C SER A 722 18.98 1.07 -23.60
N HIS A 723 19.57 1.11 -22.40
CA HIS A 723 21.02 1.07 -22.22
C HIS A 723 21.63 -0.29 -22.61
N ILE A 724 20.97 -1.41 -22.30
CA ILE A 724 21.42 -2.75 -22.71
C ILE A 724 21.33 -2.91 -24.23
N LEU A 725 20.23 -2.46 -24.86
CA LEU A 725 20.06 -2.45 -26.32
C LEU A 725 21.15 -1.59 -26.99
N LEU A 726 21.40 -0.39 -26.46
CA LEU A 726 22.43 0.53 -26.93
C LEU A 726 23.83 -0.09 -26.82
N ASN A 727 24.15 -0.75 -25.71
CA ASN A 727 25.44 -1.42 -25.52
C ASN A 727 25.63 -2.58 -26.50
N LYS A 728 24.58 -3.35 -26.79
CA LYS A 728 24.61 -4.41 -27.82
C LYS A 728 24.88 -3.81 -29.19
N LEU A 729 24.10 -2.81 -29.63
CA LEU A 729 24.31 -2.13 -30.91
C LEU A 729 25.72 -1.53 -31.00
N TYR A 730 26.16 -0.80 -29.97
CA TYR A 730 27.50 -0.22 -29.91
C TYR A 730 28.57 -1.30 -30.09
N SER A 731 28.48 -2.42 -29.36
CA SER A 731 29.46 -3.52 -29.47
C SER A 731 29.53 -4.11 -30.89
N MET A 732 28.41 -4.11 -31.62
CA MET A 732 28.34 -4.63 -32.98
C MET A 732 28.95 -3.66 -33.98
N PHE A 733 28.70 -2.36 -33.85
CA PHE A 733 29.27 -1.36 -34.74
C PHE A 733 30.72 -0.99 -34.40
N SER A 734 31.15 -1.09 -33.13
CA SER A 734 32.48 -0.67 -32.67
C SER A 734 33.60 -1.71 -32.79
N LYS A 735 33.30 -3.01 -32.88
CA LYS A 735 34.34 -4.06 -33.01
C LYS A 735 35.09 -3.97 -34.34
N SER A 736 36.37 -4.32 -34.42
CA SER A 736 37.09 -4.38 -35.71
C SER A 736 36.72 -5.61 -36.56
N ASP A 737 35.95 -6.54 -36.02
CA ASP A 737 35.61 -7.79 -36.69
C ASP A 737 34.57 -7.59 -37.82
N SER A 738 34.59 -8.51 -38.78
CA SER A 738 33.61 -8.56 -39.87
C SER A 738 32.22 -8.89 -39.34
N ALA A 739 31.19 -8.18 -39.84
CA ALA A 739 29.80 -8.49 -39.51
C ALA A 739 29.40 -9.90 -39.98
N VAL A 740 28.58 -10.58 -39.19
CA VAL A 740 28.06 -11.93 -39.47
C VAL A 740 26.54 -11.91 -39.57
N THR A 741 25.91 -12.94 -40.16
CA THR A 741 24.45 -13.00 -40.31
C THR A 741 23.70 -12.88 -38.97
N ALA A 742 24.29 -13.36 -37.87
CA ALA A 742 23.72 -13.16 -36.52
C ALA A 742 23.58 -11.67 -36.17
N ASP A 743 24.51 -10.82 -36.61
CA ASP A 743 24.44 -9.38 -36.36
C ASP A 743 23.22 -8.75 -37.05
N ALA A 744 22.94 -9.16 -38.29
CA ALA A 744 21.77 -8.67 -39.01
C ALA A 744 20.46 -9.09 -38.33
N ILE A 745 20.40 -10.30 -37.76
CA ILE A 745 19.23 -10.79 -37.01
C ILE A 745 19.02 -9.95 -35.75
N THR A 746 20.07 -9.71 -34.97
CA THR A 746 19.99 -8.88 -33.75
C THR A 746 19.64 -7.44 -34.09
N VAL A 747 20.26 -6.81 -35.09
CA VAL A 747 19.90 -5.45 -35.51
C VAL A 747 18.45 -5.37 -35.96
N ARG A 748 17.94 -6.40 -36.66
CA ARG A 748 16.51 -6.48 -37.01
C ARG A 748 15.63 -6.54 -35.77
N SER A 749 15.99 -7.34 -34.77
CA SER A 749 15.23 -7.44 -33.50
C SER A 749 15.22 -6.09 -32.76
N ILE A 750 16.36 -5.40 -32.67
CA ILE A 750 16.46 -4.15 -31.92
C ILE A 750 15.80 -2.98 -32.66
N LEU A 751 16.20 -2.72 -33.90
CA LEU A 751 15.74 -1.55 -34.68
C LEU A 751 14.38 -1.79 -35.36
N GLY A 752 14.00 -3.04 -35.59
CA GLY A 752 12.71 -3.39 -36.19
C GLY A 752 11.55 -3.44 -35.18
N ASN A 753 11.83 -3.46 -33.88
CA ASN A 753 10.81 -3.57 -32.84
C ASN A 753 10.23 -2.20 -32.48
N ALA A 754 8.93 -2.03 -32.74
CA ALA A 754 8.20 -0.79 -32.50
C ALA A 754 8.26 -0.30 -31.05
N ARG A 755 8.45 -1.21 -30.07
CA ARG A 755 8.54 -0.85 -28.65
C ARG A 755 9.80 -0.02 -28.32
N ASN A 756 10.81 -0.07 -29.19
CA ASN A 756 12.10 0.58 -28.98
C ASN A 756 12.16 2.01 -29.56
N GLU A 757 11.15 2.45 -30.32
CA GLU A 757 11.13 3.77 -30.99
C GLU A 757 11.29 4.93 -29.99
N ASN A 758 10.68 4.82 -28.81
CA ASN A 758 10.72 5.87 -27.77
C ASN A 758 12.08 6.02 -27.07
N PHE A 759 13.05 5.14 -27.34
CA PHE A 759 14.35 5.16 -26.66
C PHE A 759 15.40 6.04 -27.33
N GLY A 760 15.14 6.55 -28.55
CA GLY A 760 16.11 7.37 -29.27
C GLY A 760 17.46 6.67 -29.49
N LEU A 761 17.43 5.36 -29.77
CA LEU A 761 18.65 4.54 -29.83
C LEU A 761 19.65 5.03 -30.87
N ILE A 762 19.16 5.54 -32.01
CA ILE A 762 20.00 6.01 -33.12
C ILE A 762 20.88 7.20 -32.72
N GLU A 763 20.27 8.27 -32.18
CA GLU A 763 21.00 9.47 -31.73
C GLU A 763 22.05 9.11 -30.65
N ARG A 764 21.64 8.26 -29.70
CA ARG A 764 22.52 7.78 -28.62
C ARG A 764 23.68 6.94 -29.15
N LEU A 765 23.43 6.06 -30.12
CA LEU A 765 24.44 5.22 -30.76
C LEU A 765 25.46 6.09 -31.51
N CYS A 766 24.99 7.05 -32.32
CA CYS A 766 25.87 7.97 -33.04
C CYS A 766 26.76 8.77 -32.09
N SER A 767 26.17 9.32 -31.01
CA SER A 767 26.93 10.04 -29.98
C SER A 767 28.02 9.16 -29.33
N LYS A 768 27.72 7.88 -29.07
CA LYS A 768 28.65 6.94 -28.44
C LYS A 768 29.77 6.51 -29.40
N LEU A 769 29.46 6.30 -30.68
CA LEU A 769 30.45 5.95 -31.70
C LEU A 769 31.40 7.12 -31.99
N HIS A 770 30.89 8.35 -32.13
CA HIS A 770 31.73 9.55 -32.32
C HIS A 770 32.67 9.80 -31.13
N LYS A 771 32.20 9.61 -29.89
CA LYS A 771 33.06 9.75 -28.69
C LYS A 771 34.16 8.70 -28.61
N ALA A 772 33.99 7.56 -29.27
CA ALA A 772 34.94 6.46 -29.25
C ALA A 772 35.92 6.50 -30.44
N ASP A 773 35.85 7.52 -31.30
CA ASP A 773 36.63 7.65 -32.54
C ASP A 773 36.58 6.36 -33.40
N ALA A 774 35.39 5.76 -33.52
CA ALA A 774 35.19 4.53 -34.29
C ALA A 774 35.49 4.74 -35.79
N SER A 775 36.09 3.74 -36.43
CA SER A 775 36.46 3.81 -37.86
C SER A 775 35.21 3.92 -38.75
N GLU A 776 35.07 5.04 -39.46
CA GLU A 776 33.94 5.26 -40.38
C GLU A 776 33.87 4.20 -41.49
N ILE A 777 35.03 3.74 -41.97
CA ILE A 777 35.12 2.72 -43.03
C ILE A 777 34.57 1.38 -42.53
N GLU A 778 34.91 1.00 -41.30
CA GLU A 778 34.40 -0.25 -40.70
C GLU A 778 32.89 -0.18 -40.46
N ILE A 779 32.40 0.96 -39.98
CA ILE A 779 30.95 1.20 -39.82
C ILE A 779 30.24 1.09 -41.16
N GLU A 780 30.74 1.73 -42.21
CA GLU A 780 30.18 1.66 -43.56
C GLU A 780 30.09 0.21 -44.07
N HIS A 781 31.17 -0.57 -43.93
CA HIS A 781 31.18 -1.98 -44.32
C HIS A 781 30.14 -2.82 -43.56
N LYS A 782 29.97 -2.58 -42.26
CA LYS A 782 28.99 -3.30 -41.45
C LYS A 782 27.56 -2.94 -41.79
N VAL A 783 27.27 -1.64 -41.95
CA VAL A 783 25.96 -1.17 -42.39
C VAL A 783 25.61 -1.81 -43.74
N LYS A 784 26.56 -1.82 -44.69
CA LYS A 784 26.38 -2.44 -46.01
C LYS A 784 26.08 -3.94 -45.92
N PHE A 785 26.82 -4.67 -45.09
CA PHE A 785 26.60 -6.09 -44.86
C PHE A 785 25.22 -6.36 -44.24
N ILE A 786 24.90 -5.66 -43.13
CA ILE A 786 23.63 -5.82 -42.42
C ILE A 786 22.45 -5.50 -43.34
N PHE A 787 22.52 -4.40 -44.09
CA PHE A 787 21.50 -4.04 -45.07
C PHE A 787 21.27 -5.14 -46.10
N GLY A 788 22.35 -5.72 -46.64
CA GLY A 788 22.28 -6.84 -47.59
C GLY A 788 21.57 -8.07 -47.03
N GLU A 789 21.84 -8.44 -45.78
CA GLU A 789 21.19 -9.58 -45.11
C GLU A 789 19.71 -9.29 -44.80
N LEU A 790 19.39 -8.08 -44.32
CA LEU A 790 18.00 -7.67 -44.07
C LEU A 790 17.16 -7.75 -45.34
N LYS A 791 17.71 -7.34 -46.49
CA LYS A 791 17.05 -7.41 -47.80
C LYS A 791 16.73 -8.85 -48.24
N LYS A 792 17.62 -9.81 -47.95
CA LYS A 792 17.43 -11.23 -48.28
C LYS A 792 16.33 -11.89 -47.43
N SER A 793 16.09 -11.40 -46.22
CA SER A 793 15.19 -12.01 -45.24
C SER A 793 13.68 -11.90 -45.56
N GLY A 794 13.32 -11.26 -46.67
CA GLY A 794 11.94 -11.00 -47.08
C GLY A 794 11.36 -9.70 -46.49
N ARG A 795 10.27 -9.20 -47.09
CA ARG A 795 9.60 -7.96 -46.63
C ARG A 795 8.52 -8.27 -45.61
N ASN A 796 8.90 -8.25 -44.34
CA ASN A 796 7.97 -8.16 -43.22
C ASN A 796 8.13 -6.79 -42.54
N ILE A 797 7.19 -6.44 -41.67
CA ILE A 797 7.15 -5.11 -41.04
C ILE A 797 8.39 -4.81 -40.18
N THR A 798 8.99 -5.83 -39.55
CA THR A 798 10.18 -5.66 -38.71
C THR A 798 11.44 -5.41 -39.54
N SER A 799 11.62 -6.12 -40.65
CA SER A 799 12.70 -5.86 -41.61
C SER A 799 12.56 -4.48 -42.26
N GLU A 800 11.35 -4.07 -42.69
CA GLU A 800 11.13 -2.73 -43.25
C GLU A 800 11.49 -1.62 -42.24
N LYS A 801 11.09 -1.80 -40.97
CA LYS A 801 11.46 -0.87 -39.88
C LYS A 801 12.95 -0.83 -39.62
N ALA A 802 13.60 -1.99 -39.50
CA ALA A 802 15.04 -2.05 -39.30
C ALA A 802 15.82 -1.38 -40.44
N ILE A 803 15.37 -1.54 -41.69
CA ILE A 803 15.95 -0.85 -42.85
C ILE A 803 15.74 0.66 -42.74
N HIS A 804 14.55 1.12 -42.33
CA HIS A 804 14.28 2.55 -42.13
C HIS A 804 15.20 3.16 -41.09
N GLU A 805 15.28 2.55 -39.90
CA GLU A 805 16.14 2.99 -38.81
C GLU A 805 17.62 2.92 -39.19
N LEU A 806 18.04 1.95 -39.99
CA LEU A 806 19.41 1.87 -40.49
C LEU A 806 19.74 3.04 -41.42
N HIS A 807 18.84 3.44 -42.32
CA HIS A 807 19.05 4.63 -43.14
C HIS A 807 19.01 5.92 -42.30
N ALA A 808 18.13 6.00 -41.29
CA ALA A 808 18.12 7.11 -40.34
C ALA A 808 19.46 7.21 -39.58
N PHE A 809 20.01 6.08 -39.14
CA PHE A 809 21.34 5.99 -38.54
C PHE A 809 22.43 6.54 -39.46
N MET A 810 22.42 6.19 -40.75
CA MET A 810 23.40 6.72 -41.69
C MET A 810 23.31 8.24 -41.80
N ILE A 811 22.09 8.79 -41.91
CA ILE A 811 21.91 10.24 -42.01
C ILE A 811 22.33 10.94 -40.71
N GLU A 812 21.97 10.40 -39.54
CA GLU A 812 22.34 10.99 -38.27
C GLU A 812 23.86 10.92 -38.02
N TYR A 813 24.48 9.79 -38.32
CA TYR A 813 25.92 9.56 -38.11
C TYR A 813 26.78 10.46 -38.99
N TRP A 814 26.55 10.47 -40.31
CA TRP A 814 27.37 11.26 -41.24
C TRP A 814 26.93 12.73 -41.37
N GLY A 815 25.77 13.11 -40.82
CA GLY A 815 25.28 14.49 -40.77
C GLY A 815 25.23 15.27 -42.11
N PRO A 816 24.77 14.69 -43.23
CA PRO A 816 24.69 15.38 -44.52
C PRO A 816 23.67 16.53 -44.51
N LYS A 817 24.08 17.72 -44.96
CA LYS A 817 23.30 18.96 -44.92
C LYS A 817 22.40 19.12 -46.14
N THR A 818 22.90 18.75 -47.32
CA THR A 818 22.18 18.94 -48.59
C THR A 818 21.50 17.66 -49.09
N ALA A 819 20.53 17.79 -50.00
CA ALA A 819 19.85 16.64 -50.60
C ALA A 819 20.82 15.75 -51.40
N SER A 820 21.83 16.34 -52.02
CA SER A 820 22.86 15.65 -52.80
C SER A 820 23.91 14.97 -51.90
N GLU A 821 24.25 15.58 -50.75
CA GLU A 821 25.06 14.91 -49.73
C GLU A 821 24.32 13.70 -49.13
N ARG A 822 23.01 13.84 -48.85
CA ARG A 822 22.18 12.71 -48.38
C ARG A 822 22.13 11.57 -49.37
N ARG A 823 22.05 11.89 -50.67
CA ARG A 823 22.18 10.91 -51.75
C ARG A 823 23.51 10.17 -51.67
N SER A 824 24.62 10.89 -51.61
CA SER A 824 25.95 10.30 -51.50
C SER A 824 26.10 9.41 -50.27
N THR A 825 25.55 9.82 -49.12
CA THR A 825 25.53 8.99 -47.91
C THR A 825 24.77 7.67 -48.13
N ILE A 826 23.59 7.72 -48.73
CA ILE A 826 22.81 6.50 -49.02
C ILE A 826 23.58 5.60 -50.00
N GLU A 827 24.18 6.17 -51.05
CA GLU A 827 24.93 5.40 -52.06
C GLU A 827 26.12 4.61 -51.54
N ARG A 828 26.67 4.94 -50.36
CA ARG A 828 27.74 4.16 -49.71
C ARG A 828 27.40 2.67 -49.58
N ILE A 829 26.12 2.36 -49.34
CA ILE A 829 25.65 0.97 -49.17
C ILE A 829 24.89 0.42 -50.38
N HIS A 830 24.62 1.26 -51.38
CA HIS A 830 23.94 0.90 -52.63
C HIS A 830 24.93 0.91 -53.80
N THR A 831 24.42 0.72 -55.02
CA THR A 831 25.22 0.90 -56.24
C THR A 831 25.09 2.35 -56.70
N GLU A 832 26.14 2.91 -57.29
CA GLU A 832 26.10 4.27 -57.87
C GLU A 832 24.90 4.42 -58.82
N ASN A 833 24.11 5.47 -58.64
CA ASN A 833 22.87 5.75 -59.40
C ASN A 833 21.75 4.69 -59.27
N ILE A 834 21.89 3.65 -58.45
CA ILE A 834 20.87 2.61 -58.23
C ILE A 834 20.63 2.39 -56.73
N ILE A 835 19.51 2.90 -56.20
CA ILE A 835 19.07 2.63 -54.82
C ILE A 835 18.06 1.49 -54.84
N SER A 836 18.36 0.39 -54.16
CA SER A 836 17.54 -0.82 -54.25
C SER A 836 17.17 -1.35 -52.87
N GLY A 837 15.89 -1.32 -52.52
CA GLY A 837 15.39 -1.84 -51.23
C GLY A 837 15.38 -0.85 -50.08
N ILE A 838 15.37 0.47 -50.34
CA ILE A 838 15.23 1.46 -49.26
C ILE A 838 13.79 1.43 -48.68
N CYS A 839 13.68 1.57 -47.36
CA CYS A 839 12.40 1.70 -46.66
C CYS A 839 12.37 3.03 -45.92
N ILE A 840 11.38 3.86 -46.20
CA ILE A 840 11.11 5.12 -45.50
C ILE A 840 9.70 5.04 -44.94
N LEU A 841 9.56 4.95 -43.62
CA LEU A 841 8.27 4.65 -42.96
C LEU A 841 7.68 5.84 -42.15
N SER A 842 8.43 6.93 -42.08
CA SER A 842 8.06 8.18 -41.43
C SER A 842 8.63 9.35 -42.25
N ASP A 843 8.43 10.59 -41.79
CA ASP A 843 9.04 11.73 -42.45
C ASP A 843 10.57 11.64 -42.43
N PHE A 844 11.17 11.90 -43.59
CA PHE A 844 12.61 11.73 -43.83
C PHE A 844 13.18 12.98 -44.50
N PRO A 845 14.47 13.31 -44.30
CA PRO A 845 15.07 14.44 -44.99
C PRO A 845 15.02 14.29 -46.53
N SER A 846 14.83 15.39 -47.27
CA SER A 846 14.69 15.34 -48.74
C SER A 846 15.94 14.81 -49.43
N ILE A 847 15.79 13.85 -50.33
CA ILE A 847 16.90 13.22 -51.06
C ILE A 847 16.95 13.76 -52.50
N ASP A 848 18.15 13.79 -53.09
CA ASP A 848 18.32 14.02 -54.52
C ASP A 848 18.24 12.69 -55.28
N PHE A 849 17.18 12.51 -56.06
CA PHE A 849 16.97 11.33 -56.91
C PHE A 849 17.21 11.63 -58.40
N SER A 850 17.77 12.80 -58.74
CA SER A 850 18.14 13.13 -60.11
C SER A 850 19.09 12.08 -60.67
N ASP A 851 18.88 11.64 -61.92
CA ASP A 851 19.72 10.64 -62.62
C ASP A 851 19.80 9.26 -61.93
N CYS A 852 18.87 8.95 -61.02
CA CYS A 852 18.85 7.71 -60.26
C CYS A 852 17.70 6.76 -60.66
N THR A 853 17.99 5.45 -60.63
CA THR A 853 16.98 4.39 -60.53
C THR A 853 16.79 3.94 -59.08
N VAL A 854 15.59 4.16 -58.53
CA VAL A 854 15.16 3.64 -57.24
C VAL A 854 14.28 2.42 -57.48
N GLU A 855 14.63 1.25 -56.97
CA GLU A 855 13.89 0.02 -57.22
C GLU A 855 13.53 -0.71 -55.94
N GLN A 856 12.46 -1.52 -55.98
CA GLN A 856 12.08 -2.42 -54.90
C GLN A 856 11.99 -1.73 -53.53
N SER A 857 11.51 -0.50 -53.48
CA SER A 857 11.56 0.34 -52.28
C SER A 857 10.17 0.62 -51.69
N VAL A 858 10.12 1.03 -50.43
CA VAL A 858 8.87 1.31 -49.70
C VAL A 858 8.91 2.73 -49.13
N PHE A 859 7.88 3.51 -49.43
CA PHE A 859 7.65 4.85 -48.91
C PHE A 859 6.28 4.88 -48.24
N ARG A 860 6.27 5.10 -46.93
CA ARG A 860 5.06 5.19 -46.11
C ARG A 860 5.17 6.40 -45.20
N ASN A 861 4.11 7.21 -45.13
CA ASN A 861 4.03 8.41 -44.30
C ASN A 861 5.15 9.44 -44.56
N PHE A 862 5.83 9.39 -45.70
CA PHE A 862 6.87 10.33 -46.07
C PHE A 862 6.22 11.57 -46.70
N GLN A 863 5.78 12.51 -45.88
CA GLN A 863 5.10 13.72 -46.33
C GLN A 863 6.02 14.60 -47.16
N GLY A 864 7.30 14.64 -46.82
CA GLY A 864 8.32 15.37 -47.57
C GLY A 864 8.73 14.77 -48.93
N PHE A 865 8.11 13.67 -49.39
CA PHE A 865 8.53 12.98 -50.62
C PHE A 865 8.63 13.91 -51.84
N PHE A 866 7.63 14.75 -52.06
CA PHE A 866 7.60 15.68 -53.18
C PHE A 866 8.52 16.90 -53.04
N ASN A 867 9.24 17.02 -51.91
CA ASN A 867 10.33 17.97 -51.75
C ASN A 867 11.69 17.39 -52.19
N CYS A 868 11.74 16.09 -52.51
CA CYS A 868 12.92 15.46 -53.11
C CYS A 868 13.14 16.00 -54.53
N LYS A 869 14.39 16.05 -54.97
CA LYS A 869 14.72 16.45 -56.34
C LYS A 869 14.59 15.25 -57.27
N THR A 870 13.98 15.45 -58.43
CA THR A 870 13.85 14.46 -59.50
C THR A 870 14.05 15.15 -60.85
N ASN A 871 14.42 14.39 -61.87
CA ASN A 871 14.52 14.84 -63.25
C ASN A 871 13.98 13.77 -64.22
N ASP A 872 14.07 14.03 -65.52
CA ASP A 872 13.51 13.16 -66.57
C ASP A 872 14.19 11.79 -66.69
N SER A 873 15.39 11.62 -66.13
CA SER A 873 16.13 10.36 -66.07
C SER A 873 15.86 9.58 -64.76
N THR A 874 15.23 10.18 -63.74
CA THR A 874 14.82 9.49 -62.52
C THR A 874 13.81 8.38 -62.83
N ARG A 875 13.97 7.19 -62.24
CA ARG A 875 12.99 6.09 -62.32
C ARG A 875 12.75 5.50 -60.94
N PHE A 876 11.49 5.26 -60.60
CA PHE A 876 11.04 4.45 -59.47
C PHE A 876 10.44 3.16 -60.03
N ILE A 877 10.98 2.00 -59.69
CA ILE A 877 10.60 0.70 -60.27
C ILE A 877 10.14 -0.25 -59.15
N ASP A 878 8.97 -0.86 -59.28
CA ASP A 878 8.43 -1.82 -58.30
C ASP A 878 8.44 -1.28 -56.85
N CYS A 879 8.18 0.02 -56.70
CA CYS A 879 8.14 0.71 -55.41
C CYS A 879 6.71 0.83 -54.88
N SER A 880 6.55 0.93 -53.57
CA SER A 880 5.25 1.13 -52.90
C SER A 880 5.20 2.49 -52.22
N PHE A 881 4.12 3.24 -52.44
CA PHE A 881 3.90 4.57 -51.88
C PHE A 881 2.55 4.61 -51.16
N SER A 882 2.60 5.05 -49.90
CA SER A 882 1.41 5.18 -49.05
C SER A 882 1.51 6.41 -48.16
N ASN A 883 0.47 7.25 -48.15
CA ASN A 883 0.38 8.48 -47.39
C ASN A 883 1.57 9.43 -47.60
N CYS A 884 1.95 9.69 -48.86
CA CYS A 884 3.11 10.54 -49.23
C CYS A 884 2.70 11.88 -49.89
N SER A 885 1.40 12.22 -49.86
CA SER A 885 0.79 13.27 -50.69
C SER A 885 0.51 14.60 -49.97
N SER A 886 0.69 14.69 -48.64
CA SER A 886 0.13 15.83 -47.88
C SER A 886 0.83 17.19 -48.06
N SER A 887 2.12 17.21 -48.47
CA SER A 887 2.91 18.46 -48.53
C SER A 887 3.09 19.02 -49.95
N PHE A 888 2.36 18.50 -50.93
CA PHE A 888 2.54 18.84 -52.34
C PHE A 888 2.27 20.33 -52.62
N LYS A 889 3.32 21.06 -53.02
CA LYS A 889 3.26 22.46 -53.49
C LYS A 889 3.87 22.67 -54.88
N ARG A 890 4.40 21.63 -55.54
CA ARG A 890 5.21 21.75 -56.77
C ARG A 890 4.77 20.81 -57.89
N GLU A 891 4.48 21.37 -59.05
CA GLU A 891 3.85 20.74 -60.22
C GLU A 891 4.81 19.92 -61.13
N ASN A 892 5.99 19.53 -60.62
CA ASN A 892 7.10 19.08 -61.47
C ASN A 892 7.29 17.57 -61.57
N VAL A 893 6.56 16.74 -60.82
CA VAL A 893 6.75 15.28 -60.89
C VAL A 893 5.90 14.69 -62.02
N ARG A 894 6.56 13.90 -62.87
CA ARG A 894 5.99 13.20 -64.03
C ARG A 894 5.50 11.81 -63.61
N SER A 895 4.36 11.34 -64.12
CA SER A 895 3.86 10.01 -63.76
C SER A 895 4.74 8.90 -64.34
N GLU A 896 5.40 9.20 -65.46
CA GLU A 896 6.25 8.29 -66.23
C GLU A 896 7.53 7.86 -65.49
N ILE A 897 7.92 8.60 -64.44
CA ILE A 897 9.04 8.17 -63.60
C ILE A 897 8.66 6.98 -62.71
N PHE A 898 7.37 6.68 -62.51
CA PHE A 898 6.89 5.55 -61.70
C PHE A 898 6.52 4.36 -62.58
N VAL A 899 7.37 3.32 -62.57
CA VAL A 899 7.21 2.10 -63.36
C VAL A 899 6.78 0.97 -62.43
N ASN A 900 5.63 0.33 -62.71
CA ASN A 900 5.09 -0.78 -61.92
C ASN A 900 4.98 -0.50 -60.40
N CYS A 901 4.80 0.77 -60.02
CA CYS A 901 4.71 1.17 -58.62
C CYS A 901 3.28 1.06 -58.07
N SER A 902 3.16 0.70 -56.79
CA SER A 902 1.91 0.75 -56.04
C SER A 902 1.71 2.15 -55.46
N LEU A 903 0.80 2.93 -56.03
CA LEU A 903 0.48 4.30 -55.58
C LEU A 903 -0.85 4.31 -54.84
N ASP A 904 -0.95 5.04 -53.73
CA ASP A 904 -2.22 5.29 -53.05
C ASP A 904 -3.12 6.27 -53.82
N GLU A 905 -4.37 6.41 -53.36
CA GLU A 905 -5.37 7.25 -54.04
C GLU A 905 -4.95 8.73 -54.09
N GLY A 906 -4.44 9.27 -52.99
CA GLY A 906 -4.02 10.67 -52.91
C GLY A 906 -2.89 10.99 -53.89
N MET A 907 -1.91 10.10 -54.04
CA MET A 907 -0.81 10.28 -54.97
C MET A 907 -1.25 10.17 -56.42
N ARG A 908 -2.19 9.26 -56.75
CA ARG A 908 -2.78 9.17 -58.10
C ARG A 908 -3.52 10.44 -58.48
N HIS A 909 -4.35 10.98 -57.58
CA HIS A 909 -5.08 12.23 -57.80
C HIS A 909 -4.13 13.40 -58.06
N LEU A 910 -3.03 13.52 -57.30
CA LEU A 910 -2.03 14.57 -57.51
C LEU A 910 -1.30 14.44 -58.86
N LEU A 911 -0.91 13.23 -59.25
CA LEU A 911 -0.25 13.01 -60.54
C LEU A 911 -1.19 13.34 -61.71
N HIS A 912 -2.46 12.93 -61.63
CA HIS A 912 -3.47 13.27 -62.64
C HIS A 912 -3.75 14.78 -62.70
N ALA A 913 -3.93 15.45 -61.55
CA ALA A 913 -4.11 16.90 -61.52
C ALA A 913 -2.90 17.64 -62.14
N GLY A 914 -1.68 17.13 -61.93
CA GLY A 914 -0.48 17.64 -62.58
C GLY A 914 -0.47 17.43 -64.11
N GLU A 915 -0.91 16.27 -64.59
CA GLU A 915 -1.05 15.98 -66.03
C GLU A 915 -2.11 16.86 -66.70
N ASP A 916 -3.28 17.02 -66.08
CA ASP A 916 -4.37 17.86 -66.58
C ASP A 916 -3.92 19.31 -66.70
N LYS A 917 -3.24 19.84 -65.67
CA LYS A 917 -2.72 21.21 -65.67
C LYS A 917 -1.66 21.42 -66.76
N ARG A 918 -0.77 20.44 -66.99
CA ARG A 918 0.23 20.50 -68.06
C ARG A 918 -0.44 20.50 -69.44
N THR A 919 -1.45 19.66 -69.62
CA THR A 919 -2.25 19.61 -70.85
C THR A 919 -2.98 20.93 -71.10
N GLU A 920 -3.57 21.52 -70.07
CA GLU A 920 -4.20 22.84 -70.13
C GLU A 920 -3.19 23.94 -70.49
N THR A 921 -1.99 23.90 -69.90
CA THR A 921 -0.91 24.86 -70.19
C THR A 921 -0.45 24.76 -71.65
N LEU A 922 -0.27 23.55 -72.17
CA LEU A 922 0.04 23.31 -73.59
C LEU A 922 -1.06 23.84 -74.52
N LEU A 923 -2.33 23.66 -74.17
CA LEU A 923 -3.46 24.20 -74.92
C LEU A 923 -3.50 25.74 -74.92
N ARG A 924 -3.25 26.37 -73.76
CA ARG A 924 -3.15 27.84 -73.65
C ARG A 924 -1.97 28.37 -74.47
N SER A 925 -0.79 27.76 -74.37
CA SER A 925 0.38 28.11 -75.18
C SER A 925 0.11 27.97 -76.68
N LYS A 926 -0.58 26.90 -77.12
CA LYS A 926 -1.01 26.74 -78.52
C LYS A 926 -1.96 27.85 -78.96
N SER A 927 -2.92 28.22 -78.12
CA SER A 927 -3.86 29.33 -78.37
C SER A 927 -3.11 30.65 -78.56
N ASP A 928 -2.13 30.93 -77.72
CA ASP A 928 -1.34 32.17 -77.75
C ASP A 928 -0.48 32.28 -79.00
N VAL A 929 0.22 31.20 -79.36
CA VAL A 929 0.97 31.12 -80.62
C VAL A 929 0.02 31.37 -81.81
N LYS A 930 -1.17 30.76 -81.79
CA LYS A 930 -2.18 30.95 -82.85
C LYS A 930 -2.66 32.40 -82.92
N GLN A 931 -2.90 33.06 -81.79
CA GLN A 931 -3.39 34.45 -81.77
C GLN A 931 -2.35 35.43 -82.31
N ILE A 932 -1.08 35.26 -81.94
CA ILE A 932 0.00 36.09 -82.48
C ILE A 932 0.11 35.89 -84.00
N LEU A 933 0.16 34.65 -84.47
CA LEU A 933 0.28 34.36 -85.90
C LEU A 933 -0.94 34.83 -86.69
N LYS A 934 -2.16 34.72 -86.14
CA LYS A 934 -3.38 35.28 -86.72
C LYS A 934 -3.33 36.80 -86.84
N SER A 935 -2.80 37.50 -85.84
CA SER A 935 -2.64 38.95 -85.90
C SER A 935 -1.75 39.40 -87.06
N MET A 936 -0.81 38.53 -87.45
CA MET A 936 0.12 38.75 -88.57
C MET A 936 -0.41 38.24 -89.91
N ARG A 937 -1.55 37.54 -89.97
CA ARG A 937 -2.08 36.92 -91.19
C ARG A 937 -2.66 37.99 -92.13
N GLN A 938 -2.22 38.01 -93.39
CA GLN A 938 -2.74 38.93 -94.41
C GLN A 938 -2.88 38.21 -95.77
N GLY A 939 -4.12 37.96 -96.19
CA GLY A 939 -4.40 37.18 -97.41
C GLY A 939 -3.87 35.75 -97.28
N LEU A 940 -3.05 35.32 -98.25
CA LEU A 940 -2.42 33.99 -98.27
C LEU A 940 -1.06 33.94 -97.53
N GLY A 941 -0.53 35.06 -97.01
CA GLY A 941 0.77 35.13 -96.33
C GLY A 941 0.72 35.79 -94.95
N PHE A 942 1.89 36.15 -94.40
CA PHE A 942 2.01 36.88 -93.13
C PHE A 942 2.73 38.22 -93.32
N ALA A 943 2.16 39.27 -92.72
CA ALA A 943 2.71 40.62 -92.72
C ALA A 943 3.67 40.83 -91.53
N PRO A 944 4.82 41.50 -91.74
CA PRO A 944 5.69 41.86 -90.64
C PRO A 944 5.05 42.92 -89.75
N LEU A 945 5.05 42.71 -88.43
CA LEU A 945 4.44 43.61 -87.44
C LEU A 945 5.42 44.01 -86.34
N SER A 946 5.34 45.25 -85.88
CA SER A 946 6.03 45.69 -84.65
C SER A 946 5.37 45.08 -83.41
N LEU A 947 6.11 44.92 -82.31
CA LEU A 947 5.57 44.40 -81.03
C LEU A 947 4.28 45.12 -80.58
N ASN A 948 4.23 46.46 -80.71
CA ASN A 948 3.05 47.25 -80.35
C ASN A 948 1.81 46.90 -81.17
N LYS A 949 1.98 46.54 -82.46
CA LYS A 949 0.86 46.10 -83.32
C LYS A 949 0.42 44.68 -82.98
N ILE A 950 1.35 43.77 -82.68
CA ILE A 950 1.00 42.42 -82.20
C ILE A 950 0.19 42.51 -80.91
N LYS A 951 0.63 43.33 -79.95
CA LYS A 951 -0.10 43.63 -78.70
C LYS A 951 -1.50 44.21 -78.93
N ALA A 952 -1.67 45.06 -79.94
CA ALA A 952 -2.96 45.67 -80.25
C ALA A 952 -3.95 44.69 -80.93
N HIS A 953 -3.46 43.61 -81.55
CA HIS A 953 -4.26 42.72 -82.41
C HIS A 953 -4.29 41.26 -81.96
N SER A 954 -3.74 40.94 -80.78
CA SER A 954 -3.78 39.62 -80.16
C SER A 954 -3.97 39.75 -78.65
N SER A 955 -4.42 38.69 -77.98
CA SER A 955 -4.58 38.64 -76.52
C SER A 955 -4.04 37.32 -75.97
N LEU A 956 -2.93 37.36 -75.24
CA LEU A 956 -2.39 36.14 -74.63
C LEU A 956 -3.33 35.65 -73.51
N VAL A 957 -3.70 34.38 -73.61
CA VAL A 957 -4.45 33.59 -72.62
C VAL A 957 -3.51 33.12 -71.51
N SER A 958 -2.23 32.91 -71.79
CA SER A 958 -1.20 32.74 -70.76
C SER A 958 -0.82 34.08 -70.14
N GLU A 959 -0.53 34.10 -68.84
CA GLU A 959 -0.12 35.32 -68.10
C GLU A 959 1.33 35.78 -68.43
N ARG A 960 1.89 35.37 -69.58
CA ARG A 960 3.26 35.71 -69.97
C ARG A 960 3.35 37.11 -70.57
N SER A 961 4.51 37.75 -70.41
CA SER A 961 4.80 39.00 -71.12
C SER A 961 4.95 38.73 -72.61
N TYR A 962 4.48 39.65 -73.46
CA TYR A 962 4.64 39.54 -74.90
C TYR A 962 6.10 39.54 -75.32
N GLU A 963 6.93 40.32 -74.62
CA GLU A 963 8.38 40.39 -74.82
C GLU A 963 9.04 39.02 -74.69
N ASP A 964 8.79 38.32 -73.58
CA ASP A 964 9.33 36.97 -73.35
C ASP A 964 8.77 35.98 -74.36
N PHE A 965 7.47 36.06 -74.65
CA PHE A 965 6.81 35.14 -75.57
C PHE A 965 7.36 35.26 -77.01
N ILE A 966 7.53 36.48 -77.50
CA ILE A 966 8.09 36.76 -78.83
C ILE A 966 9.57 36.37 -78.91
N ASP A 967 10.35 36.56 -77.85
CA ASP A 967 11.74 36.10 -77.78
C ASP A 967 11.83 34.57 -77.91
N VAL A 968 10.93 33.83 -77.23
CA VAL A 968 10.84 32.37 -77.37
C VAL A 968 10.43 31.97 -78.80
N MET A 969 9.46 32.67 -79.41
CA MET A 969 9.08 32.43 -80.81
C MET A 969 10.24 32.68 -81.80
N CYS A 970 11.11 33.66 -81.51
CA CYS A 970 12.31 33.91 -82.31
C CYS A 970 13.37 32.83 -82.11
N LYS A 971 13.61 32.41 -80.86
CA LYS A 971 14.54 31.31 -80.52
C LYS A 971 14.12 29.98 -81.16
N ALA A 972 12.81 29.72 -81.23
CA ALA A 972 12.27 28.55 -81.90
C ALA A 972 12.31 28.64 -83.44
N GLY A 973 12.78 29.76 -84.01
CA GLY A 973 12.86 29.96 -85.46
C GLY A 973 11.51 30.20 -86.14
N VAL A 974 10.44 30.44 -85.38
CA VAL A 974 9.10 30.71 -85.91
C VAL A 974 8.98 32.17 -86.36
N LEU A 975 9.59 33.10 -85.62
CA LEU A 975 9.68 34.51 -85.98
C LEU A 975 11.14 34.92 -86.25
N ILE A 976 11.32 35.90 -87.12
CA ILE A 976 12.60 36.57 -87.40
C ILE A 976 12.40 38.06 -87.14
N ALA A 977 13.29 38.65 -86.32
CA ALA A 977 13.31 40.08 -86.06
C ALA A 977 14.16 40.80 -87.12
N GLN A 978 13.58 41.77 -87.81
CA GLN A 978 14.25 42.60 -88.81
C GLN A 978 13.71 44.04 -88.75
N ASP A 979 14.60 45.04 -88.61
CA ASP A 979 14.26 46.48 -88.63
C ASP A 979 13.10 46.85 -87.67
N SER A 980 13.13 46.34 -86.43
CA SER A 980 12.10 46.54 -85.40
C SER A 980 10.71 45.95 -85.73
N LEU A 981 10.63 45.09 -86.75
CA LEU A 981 9.46 44.29 -87.09
C LEU A 981 9.76 42.80 -86.89
N TYR A 982 8.73 42.04 -86.52
CA TYR A 982 8.78 40.59 -86.46
C TYR A 982 8.08 40.02 -87.68
N LYS A 983 8.67 39.02 -88.33
CA LYS A 983 8.13 38.32 -89.49
C LYS A 983 8.11 36.82 -89.24
N VAL A 984 7.08 36.12 -89.70
CA VAL A 984 7.08 34.65 -89.73
C VAL A 984 8.20 34.16 -90.67
N SER A 985 9.03 33.23 -90.19
CA SER A 985 10.11 32.66 -90.98
C SER A 985 9.56 31.86 -92.17
N ARG A 986 10.32 31.75 -93.27
CA ARG A 986 9.88 30.96 -94.43
C ARG A 986 9.67 29.49 -94.08
N ASP A 987 10.50 28.97 -93.18
CA ASP A 987 10.46 27.57 -92.77
C ASP A 987 9.23 27.28 -91.88
N ALA A 988 8.70 28.28 -91.16
CA ALA A 988 7.51 28.14 -90.33
C ALA A 988 6.21 28.59 -91.04
N GLU A 989 6.27 29.07 -92.28
CA GLU A 989 5.12 29.70 -92.95
C GLU A 989 3.98 28.68 -93.18
N MET A 990 4.29 27.50 -93.69
CA MET A 990 3.29 26.42 -93.88
C MET A 990 2.74 25.88 -92.56
N ASP A 991 3.58 25.78 -91.52
CA ASP A 991 3.16 25.35 -90.18
C ASP A 991 2.23 26.38 -89.54
N ALA A 992 2.53 27.67 -89.70
CA ALA A 992 1.72 28.79 -89.22
C ALA A 992 0.37 28.88 -89.92
N ILE A 993 0.31 28.56 -91.22
CA ILE A 993 -0.95 28.45 -91.96
C ILE A 993 -1.81 27.33 -91.37
N ALA A 994 -1.25 26.13 -91.22
CA ALA A 994 -1.97 24.99 -90.66
C ALA A 994 -2.54 25.28 -89.26
N LEU A 995 -1.79 25.98 -88.40
CA LEU A 995 -2.31 26.37 -87.09
C LEU A 995 -3.40 27.45 -87.17
N CYS A 996 -3.25 28.44 -88.05
CA CYS A 996 -4.22 29.54 -88.18
C CYS A 996 -5.56 29.09 -88.77
N ASP A 997 -5.48 28.30 -89.85
CA ASP A 997 -6.61 27.97 -90.73
C ASP A 997 -7.26 26.63 -90.36
N GLU A 998 -6.46 25.62 -89.98
CA GLU A 998 -6.94 24.25 -89.67
C GLU A 998 -6.88 23.91 -88.17
N ASP A 999 -6.36 24.82 -87.34
CA ASP A 999 -6.07 24.58 -85.92
C ASP A 999 -5.12 23.41 -85.65
N HIS A 1000 -4.35 23.02 -86.67
CA HIS A 1000 -3.41 21.90 -86.59
C HIS A 1000 -1.99 22.42 -86.34
N SER A 1001 -1.39 22.03 -85.21
CA SER A 1001 0.01 22.33 -84.91
C SER A 1001 0.90 21.26 -85.52
N GLN A 1002 1.85 21.68 -86.37
CA GLN A 1002 2.84 20.80 -87.00
C GLN A 1002 4.22 21.47 -87.03
N GLY A 1003 5.26 20.67 -87.29
CA GLY A 1003 6.63 21.15 -87.51
C GLY A 1003 7.19 22.06 -86.41
N LEU A 1004 7.65 23.24 -86.80
CA LEU A 1004 8.26 24.24 -85.90
C LEU A 1004 7.27 24.76 -84.85
N ILE A 1005 5.98 24.78 -85.17
CA ILE A 1005 4.94 25.22 -84.24
C ILE A 1005 4.70 24.20 -83.13
N THR A 1006 4.70 22.91 -83.44
CA THR A 1006 4.59 21.87 -82.40
C THR A 1006 5.78 21.94 -81.44
N SER A 1007 6.99 22.14 -81.98
CA SER A 1007 8.22 22.30 -81.20
C SER A 1007 8.18 23.55 -80.31
N LEU A 1008 7.67 24.67 -80.83
CA LEU A 1008 7.47 25.91 -80.07
C LEU A 1008 6.45 25.73 -78.95
N VAL A 1009 5.29 25.10 -79.22
CA VAL A 1009 4.26 24.86 -78.19
C VAL A 1009 4.80 23.97 -77.07
N GLN A 1010 5.60 22.95 -77.40
CA GLN A 1010 6.28 22.11 -76.41
C GLN A 1010 7.30 22.91 -75.59
N MET A 1011 8.10 23.78 -76.23
CA MET A 1011 9.08 24.63 -75.54
C MET A 1011 8.40 25.64 -74.58
N LEU A 1012 7.23 26.16 -74.98
CA LEU A 1012 6.42 27.05 -74.16
C LEU A 1012 5.69 26.32 -73.02
N GLY A 1013 5.33 25.05 -73.21
CA GLY A 1013 4.68 24.21 -72.20
C GLY A 1013 5.63 23.50 -71.22
N ALA A 1014 6.93 23.44 -71.53
CA ALA A 1014 7.95 22.78 -70.70
C ALA A 1014 8.62 23.71 -69.66
N ASN A 1015 8.42 25.03 -69.77
CA ASN A 1015 9.00 26.05 -68.89
C ASN A 1015 7.94 26.68 -67.98
#